data_AF-A0A6G0ZN47-F1
#
_entry.id   AF-A0A6G0ZN47-F1
#
_cell.length_a   1.000
_cell.length_b   1.000
_cell.length_c   1.000
_cell.angle_alpha   90.00
_cell.angle_beta   90.00
_cell.angle_gamma   90.00
#
_symmetry.space_group_name_H-M   'P 1'
#
loop_
_entity.id
_entity.type
_entity.pdbx_description
1 polymer ?
#
loop_
_entity_poly.entity_id
_entity_poly.type
_entity_poly.pdbx_seq_one_letter_code
_entity_poly.pdbx_strand_id
1 'polypeptide(L)'
;MDSALTPFHIGSSESSGNVSDNSSYSEKFIGEPAEYDPQLTPERVRLNGYDSSETFSDMLEDVPVNYRTHHSTQPRPASPVIHVTRRSSTASQSDSDKYGTLDDTDMSVNSLTSVNSISSLLREKLLMNIQKMSKNKEVQADYKLRALIIFLFVVIVCVLKFAHVYYDRHVLQKAYFKYTRFNKDDRFLRLFGVDGHEIAFGYLGVDLAEREKAFDCLAGHRTPPNAQCFEWMQKARLYLSHEERPEGLNCYTVEWFSLTDKYNPIDCYEDGEQYGHWYGGGRTLGMAWPVQLGRVEMSPFITGHVGRHRWGSVLGRYFINSKGVAITVHSNTPLHVSINAGRDNRLCIKASHDDFAYRRTADLPVLNYTICSARNMKTLHTALSEKMLWDGLKASDTEIINSLLTEPVWQLAPSRKELLNESTMVNYTEDIITLGFIKQGHVLLNEFWQAEMGDFSLDQKRFPTMKETINIIHRRGFRIVVTIQPFISTESSNFAKAVREGILVKQIGNERDVPALTRYKTVQSAGMLDITNKNCGPWLQQQLKDLVEKYQFDAFYLDMGSAYDLPRHYLFAENLTNPDYYKSLFTQTVSDSVNVFGVSSAISRPPAPIFVSLLSLASTWDSLQVIIPTMLTYGIVGYPFLLPGPVGGDFQVGNVSLHALIPPDNPSIELLETQSLKECKQRGQNYNESRELVMRWMQLATFLPVIRYARLPSDCDPQVLQLTKNLTSLRQQT
;
A
#
# COMPACT_ATOMS: atom_id res chain seq x y z
N MET A 1 -29.37 38.15 50.69
CA MET A 1 -30.67 38.84 50.54
C MET A 1 -30.63 39.54 49.20
N ASP A 2 -31.68 39.30 48.43
CA ASP A 2 -32.30 40.06 47.32
C ASP A 2 -31.67 41.43 46.98
N SER A 3 -31.66 41.88 45.72
CA SER A 3 -32.76 41.75 44.75
C SER A 3 -32.34 41.85 43.26
N ALA A 4 -33.32 41.67 42.37
CA ALA A 4 -33.17 41.58 40.93
C ALA A 4 -33.25 42.93 40.18
N LEU A 5 -32.96 42.89 38.86
CA LEU A 5 -33.55 43.63 37.73
C LEU A 5 -32.54 44.14 36.68
N THR A 6 -33.02 44.15 35.44
CA THR A 6 -32.37 44.54 34.17
C THR A 6 -33.06 45.82 33.63
N PRO A 7 -32.91 46.22 32.35
CA PRO A 7 -31.74 46.29 31.45
C PRO A 7 -31.48 47.76 31.00
N PHE A 8 -30.45 48.01 30.17
CA PHE A 8 -30.43 49.18 29.27
C PHE A 8 -29.72 48.89 27.93
N HIS A 9 -29.98 49.72 26.92
CA HIS A 9 -29.76 49.44 25.49
C HIS A 9 -29.42 50.75 24.73
N ILE A 10 -29.02 50.64 23.45
CA ILE A 10 -28.75 51.72 22.47
C ILE A 10 -27.42 52.49 22.66
N GLY A 11 -26.70 52.74 21.55
CA GLY A 11 -25.43 53.47 21.54
C GLY A 11 -24.70 53.48 20.19
N SER A 12 -25.39 53.79 19.09
CA SER A 12 -24.81 53.84 17.72
C SER A 12 -24.25 55.20 17.34
N SER A 13 -23.09 55.25 16.69
CA SER A 13 -22.58 56.44 16.00
C SER A 13 -21.78 56.06 14.75
N GLU A 14 -22.21 56.54 13.59
CA GLU A 14 -21.46 56.45 12.33
C GLU A 14 -20.52 57.66 12.18
N SER A 15 -19.37 57.47 11.52
CA SER A 15 -18.73 58.55 10.76
C SER A 15 -17.99 58.01 9.52
N SER A 16 -18.38 58.56 8.38
CA SER A 16 -17.97 58.21 7.02
C SER A 16 -16.46 58.24 6.75
N GLY A 17 -15.98 57.29 5.93
CA GLY A 17 -14.58 57.24 5.47
C GLY A 17 -14.39 56.50 4.14
N ASN A 18 -15.21 56.76 3.12
CA ASN A 18 -15.10 56.09 1.82
C ASN A 18 -13.84 56.52 1.04
N VAL A 19 -12.93 55.56 0.81
CA VAL A 19 -12.10 55.50 -0.41
C VAL A 19 -12.28 54.12 -1.01
N SER A 20 -12.73 54.06 -2.26
CA SER A 20 -12.97 52.83 -2.99
C SER A 20 -11.73 52.39 -3.75
N ASP A 21 -11.36 51.11 -3.64
CA ASP A 21 -10.61 50.45 -4.70
C ASP A 21 -11.09 49.00 -4.87
N ASN A 22 -11.40 48.62 -6.11
CA ASN A 22 -12.04 47.34 -6.43
C ASN A 22 -11.01 46.29 -6.86
N SER A 23 -10.76 45.28 -6.04
CA SER A 23 -10.19 44.01 -6.53
C SER A 23 -10.84 42.81 -5.83
N SER A 24 -11.79 42.18 -6.50
CA SER A 24 -12.55 41.03 -6.00
C SER A 24 -11.77 39.73 -6.15
N TYR A 25 -10.89 39.42 -5.19
CA TYR A 25 -10.36 38.06 -5.05
C TYR A 25 -11.45 37.14 -4.49
N SER A 26 -12.25 36.58 -5.40
CA SER A 26 -13.11 35.43 -5.12
C SER A 26 -12.23 34.24 -4.79
N GLU A 27 -12.13 33.88 -3.51
CA GLU A 27 -11.61 32.59 -3.10
C GLU A 27 -12.53 31.49 -3.67
N LYS A 28 -12.07 30.84 -4.73
CA LYS A 28 -12.68 29.59 -5.19
C LYS A 28 -12.45 28.55 -4.10
N PHE A 29 -13.53 28.19 -3.41
CA PHE A 29 -13.60 26.91 -2.70
C PHE A 29 -13.15 25.82 -3.67
N ILE A 30 -11.98 25.23 -3.40
CA ILE A 30 -11.57 23.99 -4.05
C ILE A 30 -12.50 22.93 -3.46
N GLY A 31 -13.43 22.46 -4.29
CA GLY A 31 -14.42 21.47 -3.88
C GLY A 31 -13.77 20.17 -3.38
N GLU A 32 -14.57 19.38 -2.67
CA GLU A 32 -14.15 18.06 -2.21
C GLU A 32 -13.62 17.21 -3.40
N PRO A 33 -12.57 16.39 -3.18
CA PRO A 33 -12.05 15.54 -4.24
C PRO A 33 -13.16 14.60 -4.75
N ALA A 34 -13.26 14.47 -6.07
CA ALA A 34 -14.32 13.70 -6.71
C ALA A 34 -14.41 12.27 -6.15
N GLU A 35 -15.65 11.81 -5.93
CA GLU A 35 -15.95 10.49 -5.39
C GLU A 35 -15.31 9.38 -6.24
N TYR A 36 -14.50 8.54 -5.60
CA TYR A 36 -13.68 7.54 -6.29
C TYR A 36 -14.51 6.29 -6.59
N ASP A 37 -14.59 5.92 -7.87
CA ASP A 37 -15.28 4.73 -8.36
C ASP A 37 -14.48 3.44 -8.00
N PRO A 38 -14.99 2.54 -7.14
CA PRO A 38 -14.22 1.47 -6.54
C PRO A 38 -13.97 0.29 -7.49
N GLN A 39 -12.85 0.30 -8.20
CA GLN A 39 -12.43 -0.81 -9.04
C GLN A 39 -11.96 -2.03 -8.23
N LEU A 40 -12.89 -2.98 -8.00
CA LEU A 40 -12.57 -4.35 -7.61
C LEU A 40 -11.79 -5.06 -8.73
N THR A 41 -10.88 -5.98 -8.37
CA THR A 41 -10.14 -6.83 -9.32
C THR A 41 -11.07 -7.43 -10.41
N PRO A 42 -10.94 -7.03 -11.68
CA PRO A 42 -11.95 -7.31 -12.71
C PRO A 42 -12.16 -8.80 -12.97
N GLU A 43 -13.42 -9.20 -13.12
CA GLU A 43 -13.81 -10.62 -13.17
C GLU A 43 -13.19 -11.39 -14.36
N ARG A 44 -12.95 -10.73 -15.50
CA ARG A 44 -12.24 -11.32 -16.65
C ARG A 44 -10.79 -11.74 -16.33
N VAL A 45 -10.13 -11.04 -15.40
CA VAL A 45 -8.76 -11.36 -14.92
C VAL A 45 -8.77 -12.55 -13.94
N ARG A 46 -9.93 -12.92 -13.40
CA ARG A 46 -10.11 -14.11 -12.57
C ARG A 46 -10.29 -15.39 -13.41
N LEU A 47 -10.81 -15.26 -14.63
CA LEU A 47 -11.04 -16.38 -15.56
C LEU A 47 -9.77 -16.78 -16.33
N ASN A 48 -9.03 -15.80 -16.85
CA ASN A 48 -7.67 -16.00 -17.34
C ASN A 48 -6.70 -15.76 -16.17
N GLY A 49 -6.62 -16.73 -15.25
CA GLY A 49 -5.78 -16.60 -14.07
C GLY A 49 -4.31 -16.35 -14.45
N TYR A 50 -3.69 -15.37 -13.80
CA TYR A 50 -2.23 -15.26 -13.77
C TYR A 50 -1.66 -16.56 -13.17
N ASP A 51 -0.67 -17.17 -13.84
CA ASP A 51 -0.03 -18.37 -13.32
C ASP A 51 0.99 -18.01 -12.22
N SER A 52 0.46 -17.68 -11.05
CA SER A 52 1.22 -17.46 -9.83
C SER A 52 1.61 -18.76 -9.13
N SER A 53 1.25 -19.93 -9.68
CA SER A 53 1.53 -21.24 -9.06
C SER A 53 3.05 -21.51 -9.05
N GLU A 54 3.74 -21.24 -10.15
CA GLU A 54 5.21 -21.32 -10.27
C GLU A 54 5.95 -20.30 -9.37
N THR A 55 5.26 -19.32 -8.78
CA THR A 55 5.90 -18.31 -7.89
C THR A 55 6.09 -18.82 -6.45
N PHE A 56 5.36 -19.86 -6.04
CA PHE A 56 5.41 -20.40 -4.66
C PHE A 56 5.68 -21.91 -4.58
N SER A 57 5.37 -22.68 -5.63
CA SER A 57 5.51 -24.14 -5.67
C SER A 57 6.94 -24.63 -5.94
N ASP A 58 7.80 -24.47 -4.93
CA ASP A 58 8.93 -25.38 -4.68
C ASP A 58 8.66 -26.08 -3.33
N MET A 59 8.94 -27.40 -3.28
CA MET A 59 8.72 -28.36 -2.16
C MET A 59 7.30 -28.93 -1.98
N LEU A 60 6.99 -30.01 -2.71
CA LEU A 60 6.10 -31.10 -2.25
C LEU A 60 6.42 -32.40 -3.03
N GLU A 61 7.52 -33.07 -2.67
CA GLU A 61 7.85 -34.40 -3.22
C GLU A 61 7.06 -35.52 -2.51
N ASP A 62 6.69 -36.54 -3.30
CA ASP A 62 6.22 -37.88 -2.91
C ASP A 62 5.13 -38.04 -1.82
N VAL A 63 3.87 -37.83 -2.24
CA VAL A 63 2.72 -38.62 -1.72
C VAL A 63 1.90 -39.20 -2.89
N PRO A 64 1.97 -40.52 -3.16
CA PRO A 64 1.35 -41.13 -4.34
C PRO A 64 -0.17 -41.37 -4.16
N VAL A 65 -0.99 -40.39 -4.53
CA VAL A 65 -2.46 -40.51 -4.53
C VAL A 65 -2.95 -41.18 -5.83
N ASN A 66 -3.27 -42.47 -5.75
CA ASN A 66 -3.80 -43.25 -6.87
C ASN A 66 -5.19 -42.76 -7.34
N TYR A 67 -5.26 -42.19 -8.55
CA TYR A 67 -6.52 -42.04 -9.29
C TYR A 67 -6.56 -43.00 -10.50
N ARG A 68 -7.63 -43.80 -10.57
CA ARG A 68 -7.85 -44.76 -11.67
C ARG A 68 -8.33 -44.04 -12.92
N THR A 69 -7.59 -44.17 -14.02
CA THR A 69 -8.05 -43.75 -15.35
C THR A 69 -9.00 -44.78 -15.95
N HIS A 70 -10.17 -44.32 -16.42
CA HIS A 70 -11.01 -45.07 -17.37
C HIS A 70 -10.96 -44.37 -18.72
N HIS A 71 -10.27 -44.98 -19.69
CA HIS A 71 -10.31 -44.54 -21.08
C HIS A 71 -11.61 -44.97 -21.76
N SER A 72 -12.16 -44.09 -22.60
CA SER A 72 -12.93 -44.48 -23.77
C SER A 72 -12.58 -43.56 -24.95
N THR A 73 -12.33 -44.17 -26.10
CA THR A 73 -12.01 -43.57 -27.40
C THR A 73 -13.32 -43.36 -28.21
N GLN A 74 -13.42 -42.67 -29.37
CA GLN A 74 -12.49 -42.16 -30.38
C GLN A 74 -13.23 -41.05 -31.23
N PRO A 75 -12.86 -40.69 -32.48
CA PRO A 75 -11.81 -39.75 -32.90
C PRO A 75 -12.33 -38.44 -33.57
N ARG A 76 -11.41 -37.52 -33.89
CA ARG A 76 -11.54 -36.58 -35.02
C ARG A 76 -10.50 -36.93 -36.10
N PRO A 77 -10.79 -36.75 -37.41
CA PRO A 77 -9.79 -36.91 -38.47
C PRO A 77 -8.90 -35.66 -38.62
N ALA A 78 -7.69 -35.87 -39.14
CA ALA A 78 -6.73 -34.82 -39.50
C ALA A 78 -6.13 -35.08 -40.89
N SER A 79 -5.61 -34.05 -41.56
CA SER A 79 -4.76 -34.17 -42.76
C SER A 79 -3.94 -32.87 -42.99
N PRO A 80 -2.81 -32.92 -43.72
CA PRO A 80 -1.64 -32.11 -43.35
C PRO A 80 -1.12 -31.13 -44.42
N VAL A 81 -0.09 -30.36 -44.05
CA VAL A 81 0.69 -29.46 -44.91
C VAL A 81 1.90 -30.19 -45.52
N ILE A 82 2.11 -30.06 -46.84
CA ILE A 82 3.37 -30.43 -47.53
C ILE A 82 3.75 -29.34 -48.56
N HIS A 83 5.04 -29.27 -48.90
CA HIS A 83 5.75 -28.19 -49.59
C HIS A 83 5.91 -28.35 -51.13
N VAL A 84 6.20 -27.21 -51.80
CA VAL A 84 7.28 -27.00 -52.82
C VAL A 84 7.04 -27.07 -54.37
N THR A 85 7.27 -25.90 -55.00
CA THR A 85 7.83 -25.57 -56.34
C THR A 85 7.06 -25.58 -57.70
N ARG A 86 7.26 -24.44 -58.40
CA ARG A 86 7.71 -24.23 -59.81
C ARG A 86 6.72 -24.01 -60.99
N ARG A 87 6.73 -22.74 -61.46
CA ARG A 87 7.01 -22.24 -62.84
C ARG A 87 5.96 -22.33 -63.98
N SER A 88 5.91 -21.23 -64.76
CA SER A 88 5.41 -21.07 -66.16
C SER A 88 3.88 -21.15 -66.40
N SER A 89 3.26 -20.45 -67.37
CA SER A 89 3.75 -19.40 -68.31
C SER A 89 2.64 -18.69 -69.14
N THR A 90 2.94 -17.47 -69.64
CA THR A 90 2.55 -16.86 -70.95
C THR A 90 1.11 -16.37 -71.26
N ALA A 91 1.04 -15.49 -72.28
CA ALA A 91 -0.08 -14.79 -72.96
C ALA A 91 -0.64 -13.53 -72.23
N SER A 92 -0.86 -12.33 -72.82
CA SER A 92 -1.19 -11.84 -74.19
C SER A 92 -2.65 -12.08 -74.63
N GLN A 93 -3.38 -11.16 -75.29
CA GLN A 93 -2.99 -9.98 -76.11
C GLN A 93 -4.19 -8.99 -76.30
N SER A 94 -3.95 -7.81 -76.93
CA SER A 94 -4.92 -6.91 -77.66
C SER A 94 -6.11 -6.27 -76.88
N ASP A 95 -6.20 -4.93 -76.73
CA ASP A 95 -6.77 -3.89 -77.64
C ASP A 95 -8.29 -3.66 -77.40
N SER A 96 -8.93 -2.48 -77.49
CA SER A 96 -8.58 -1.03 -77.67
C SER A 96 -9.85 -0.21 -77.24
N ASP A 97 -10.14 1.09 -77.44
CA ASP A 97 -9.59 2.24 -78.20
C ASP A 97 -10.23 3.59 -77.72
N LYS A 98 -9.63 4.76 -78.05
CA LYS A 98 -10.22 6.15 -78.10
C LYS A 98 -10.79 6.82 -76.82
N TYR A 99 -10.85 8.16 -76.68
CA TYR A 99 -10.52 9.29 -77.59
C TYR A 99 -10.06 10.56 -76.82
N GLY A 100 -8.98 11.22 -77.27
CA GLY A 100 -8.72 12.68 -77.12
C GLY A 100 -8.13 13.20 -75.80
N THR A 101 -7.29 14.25 -75.79
CA THR A 101 -6.72 15.05 -76.91
C THR A 101 -5.51 15.89 -76.43
N LEU A 102 -4.42 15.85 -77.22
CA LEU A 102 -3.42 16.92 -77.50
C LEU A 102 -2.60 17.52 -76.32
N ASP A 103 -1.29 17.76 -76.43
CA ASP A 103 -0.34 17.43 -77.51
C ASP A 103 1.11 17.33 -77.01
N ASP A 104 1.87 16.43 -77.63
CA ASP A 104 3.31 16.40 -78.02
C ASP A 104 4.36 17.33 -77.35
N THR A 105 5.64 16.93 -77.20
CA THR A 105 6.34 15.74 -77.76
C THR A 105 7.39 15.15 -76.79
N ASP A 106 7.70 13.87 -76.99
CA ASP A 106 8.52 13.01 -76.11
C ASP A 106 10.06 13.18 -76.23
N MET A 107 10.79 12.94 -75.13
CA MET A 107 11.58 11.71 -74.98
C MET A 107 12.36 11.57 -73.66
N SER A 108 12.21 10.40 -73.01
CA SER A 108 13.09 9.74 -72.02
C SER A 108 13.83 10.62 -70.98
N VAL A 109 13.34 10.75 -69.75
CA VAL A 109 13.47 9.79 -68.62
C VAL A 109 14.82 9.89 -67.84
N ASN A 110 14.68 10.42 -66.61
CA ASN A 110 15.37 10.12 -65.33
C ASN A 110 16.91 10.01 -65.25
N SER A 111 17.59 10.59 -64.25
CA SER A 111 17.16 11.55 -63.22
C SER A 111 18.37 12.18 -62.52
N LEU A 112 18.15 13.40 -61.99
CA LEU A 112 18.98 14.23 -61.08
C LEU A 112 20.02 13.46 -60.22
N THR A 113 21.22 13.99 -59.92
CA THR A 113 21.49 15.35 -59.38
C THR A 113 22.86 15.99 -59.73
N SER A 114 22.83 17.30 -59.98
CA SER A 114 23.82 18.35 -59.61
C SER A 114 25.35 18.25 -59.91
N VAL A 115 25.81 19.14 -60.79
CA VAL A 115 26.93 20.14 -60.67
C VAL A 115 27.98 20.00 -59.55
N ASN A 116 29.27 20.38 -59.67
CA ASN A 116 30.16 20.95 -60.71
C ASN A 116 31.61 20.50 -60.31
N SER A 117 32.66 20.40 -61.14
CA SER A 117 33.27 21.42 -62.01
C SER A 117 34.47 20.84 -62.79
N ILE A 118 34.91 21.53 -63.85
CA ILE A 118 36.32 21.80 -64.28
C ILE A 118 37.41 20.84 -63.73
N SER A 119 38.23 20.13 -64.53
CA SER A 119 38.87 20.59 -65.78
C SER A 119 39.11 19.48 -66.82
N SER A 120 38.82 19.81 -68.08
CA SER A 120 39.33 19.11 -69.26
C SER A 120 40.61 19.78 -69.78
N LEU A 121 41.73 19.07 -69.84
CA LEU A 121 42.90 19.37 -70.69
C LEU A 121 43.84 18.15 -70.75
N LEU A 122 44.76 18.11 -71.71
CA LEU A 122 45.74 17.01 -71.93
C LEU A 122 45.14 15.61 -72.23
N ARG A 123 44.01 15.55 -72.95
CA ARG A 123 43.51 14.28 -73.56
C ARG A 123 44.04 14.02 -74.98
N GLU A 124 45.09 14.72 -75.40
CA GLU A 124 45.79 14.50 -76.67
C GLU A 124 47.30 14.33 -76.44
N LYS A 125 47.96 13.59 -77.36
CA LYS A 125 49.40 13.19 -77.40
C LYS A 125 49.86 11.92 -76.68
N LEU A 126 49.00 11.15 -75.99
CA LEU A 126 49.41 9.84 -75.41
C LEU A 126 48.61 8.62 -75.90
N LEU A 127 47.92 8.76 -77.04
CA LEU A 127 47.06 7.71 -77.64
C LEU A 127 47.61 7.07 -78.92
N MET A 128 48.93 7.17 -79.15
CA MET A 128 49.64 6.43 -80.20
C MET A 128 50.89 5.75 -79.63
N ASN A 129 50.72 4.55 -79.04
CA ASN A 129 51.73 3.47 -78.95
C ASN A 129 51.27 2.20 -78.17
N ILE A 130 49.96 1.95 -78.01
CA ILE A 130 49.46 0.71 -77.35
C ILE A 130 48.49 -0.05 -78.26
N GLN A 131 49.01 -0.57 -79.38
CA GLN A 131 48.35 -1.60 -80.20
C GLN A 131 49.33 -2.68 -80.68
N LYS A 132 49.89 -3.45 -79.73
CA LYS A 132 50.22 -4.89 -79.83
C LYS A 132 51.07 -5.33 -78.64
N MET A 133 50.47 -6.04 -77.67
CA MET A 133 51.02 -7.28 -77.10
C MET A 133 50.05 -7.93 -76.10
N SER A 134 50.06 -9.26 -76.07
CA SER A 134 49.56 -10.13 -75.00
C SER A 134 48.10 -9.96 -74.52
N LYS A 135 47.16 -10.51 -75.30
CA LYS A 135 46.03 -11.25 -74.69
C LYS A 135 46.61 -12.48 -73.99
N ASN A 136 46.71 -12.46 -72.65
CA ASN A 136 46.74 -13.64 -71.76
C ASN A 136 46.98 -13.21 -70.29
N LYS A 137 46.12 -12.34 -69.73
CA LYS A 137 46.22 -11.94 -68.30
C LYS A 137 44.92 -11.60 -67.57
N GLU A 138 43.77 -11.64 -68.23
CA GLU A 138 42.49 -11.16 -67.66
C GLU A 138 41.96 -12.05 -66.53
N VAL A 139 42.15 -13.37 -66.58
CA VAL A 139 41.72 -14.30 -65.52
C VAL A 139 42.45 -14.06 -64.18
N GLN A 140 43.64 -13.43 -64.19
CA GLN A 140 44.45 -13.23 -62.97
C GLN A 140 44.10 -11.98 -62.14
N ALA A 141 43.21 -11.12 -62.62
CA ALA A 141 42.81 -9.89 -61.92
C ALA A 141 41.59 -10.09 -61.01
N ASP A 142 40.61 -10.86 -61.47
CA ASP A 142 39.28 -10.97 -60.85
C ASP A 142 39.33 -11.55 -59.42
N TYR A 143 40.07 -12.66 -59.22
CA TYR A 143 40.23 -13.21 -57.87
C TYR A 143 41.02 -12.30 -56.91
N LYS A 144 41.87 -11.38 -57.40
CA LYS A 144 42.53 -10.38 -56.55
C LYS A 144 41.56 -9.29 -56.11
N LEU A 145 40.67 -8.85 -57.00
CA LEU A 145 39.61 -7.90 -56.68
C LEU A 145 38.62 -8.52 -55.67
N ARG A 146 38.18 -9.76 -55.91
CA ARG A 146 37.29 -10.49 -54.98
C ARG A 146 37.94 -10.72 -53.62
N ALA A 147 39.22 -11.10 -53.57
CA ALA A 147 39.96 -11.24 -52.31
C ALA A 147 40.05 -9.90 -51.54
N LEU A 148 40.27 -8.78 -52.24
CA LEU A 148 40.29 -7.45 -51.63
C LEU A 148 38.91 -7.02 -51.10
N ILE A 149 37.82 -7.35 -51.80
CA ILE A 149 36.45 -7.10 -51.33
C ILE A 149 36.12 -7.96 -50.10
N ILE A 150 36.49 -9.25 -50.10
CA ILE A 150 36.31 -10.13 -48.95
C ILE A 150 37.14 -9.65 -47.75
N PHE A 151 38.39 -9.23 -47.98
CA PHE A 151 39.23 -8.63 -46.95
C PHE A 151 38.61 -7.34 -46.38
N LEU A 152 38.11 -6.45 -47.22
CA LEU A 152 37.42 -5.22 -46.79
C LEU A 152 36.16 -5.54 -45.97
N PHE A 153 35.36 -6.53 -46.39
CA PHE A 153 34.19 -6.98 -45.64
C PHE A 153 34.56 -7.56 -44.27
N VAL A 154 35.60 -8.40 -44.20
CA VAL A 154 36.14 -8.90 -42.93
C VAL A 154 36.64 -7.76 -42.04
N VAL A 155 37.34 -6.77 -42.60
CA VAL A 155 37.77 -5.58 -41.85
C VAL A 155 36.57 -4.79 -41.32
N ILE A 156 35.53 -4.58 -42.12
CA ILE A 156 34.29 -3.89 -41.68
C ILE A 156 33.59 -4.69 -40.56
N VAL A 157 33.45 -6.00 -40.70
CA VAL A 157 32.86 -6.86 -39.66
C VAL A 157 33.72 -6.85 -38.38
N CYS A 158 35.05 -6.87 -38.50
CA CYS A 158 35.97 -6.73 -37.36
C CYS A 158 35.87 -5.35 -36.70
N VAL A 159 35.76 -4.26 -37.45
CA VAL A 159 35.57 -2.90 -36.92
C VAL A 159 34.21 -2.77 -36.23
N LEU A 160 33.13 -3.30 -36.81
CA LEU A 160 31.81 -3.31 -36.18
C LEU A 160 31.79 -4.18 -34.91
N LYS A 161 32.42 -5.36 -34.92
CA LYS A 161 32.58 -6.19 -33.71
C LYS A 161 33.46 -5.53 -32.66
N PHE A 162 34.54 -4.86 -33.04
CA PHE A 162 35.39 -4.14 -32.11
C PHE A 162 34.68 -2.92 -31.52
N ALA A 163 33.95 -2.15 -32.33
CA ALA A 163 33.12 -1.04 -31.88
C ALA A 163 32.01 -1.51 -30.92
N HIS A 164 31.35 -2.64 -31.22
CA HIS A 164 30.36 -3.26 -30.34
C HIS A 164 31.00 -3.69 -29.01
N VAL A 165 32.10 -4.44 -29.04
CA VAL A 165 32.81 -4.90 -27.82
C VAL A 165 33.40 -3.74 -27.02
N TYR A 166 33.83 -2.66 -27.67
CA TYR A 166 34.31 -1.45 -27.00
C TYR A 166 33.16 -0.63 -26.40
N TYR A 167 32.02 -0.54 -27.09
CA TYR A 167 30.78 0.04 -26.57
C TYR A 167 30.28 -0.75 -25.36
N ASP A 168 30.17 -2.08 -25.46
CA ASP A 168 29.83 -2.98 -24.36
C ASP A 168 30.76 -2.77 -23.16
N ARG A 169 32.08 -2.70 -23.39
CA ARG A 169 33.07 -2.43 -22.34
C ARG A 169 32.93 -1.04 -21.74
N HIS A 170 32.63 -0.02 -22.53
CA HIS A 170 32.43 1.35 -22.04
C HIS A 170 31.09 1.50 -21.27
N VAL A 171 30.07 0.73 -21.63
CA VAL A 171 28.81 0.59 -20.88
C VAL A 171 29.02 -0.21 -19.59
N LEU A 172 29.83 -1.28 -19.61
CA LEU A 172 30.24 -2.03 -18.42
C LEU A 172 31.13 -1.17 -17.49
N GLN A 173 31.90 -0.22 -18.01
CA GLN A 173 32.60 0.78 -17.19
C GLN A 173 31.66 1.82 -16.56
N LYS A 174 30.41 1.95 -17.03
CA LYS A 174 29.31 2.66 -16.34
C LYS A 174 28.51 1.75 -15.39
N ALA A 175 28.83 0.46 -15.26
CA ALA A 175 28.19 -0.40 -14.27
C ALA A 175 28.81 -0.14 -12.88
N TYR A 176 28.20 0.79 -12.14
CA TYR A 176 28.64 1.17 -10.79
C TYR A 176 28.67 0.01 -9.79
N PHE A 177 27.85 -1.03 -10.02
CA PHE A 177 27.80 -2.23 -9.19
C PHE A 177 27.55 -3.49 -10.05
N LYS A 178 27.67 -4.68 -9.44
CA LYS A 178 27.67 -5.97 -10.13
C LYS A 178 26.35 -6.32 -10.83
N TYR A 179 25.21 -6.05 -10.18
CA TYR A 179 23.87 -6.41 -10.68
C TYR A 179 22.98 -5.21 -11.00
N THR A 180 23.52 -3.98 -10.97
CA THR A 180 22.76 -2.77 -11.30
C THR A 180 23.53 -1.86 -12.25
N ARG A 181 22.79 -1.25 -13.20
CA ARG A 181 23.31 -0.27 -14.15
C ARG A 181 22.51 1.01 -14.00
N PHE A 182 23.19 2.11 -13.69
CA PHE A 182 22.60 3.44 -13.62
C PHE A 182 23.23 4.32 -14.69
N ASN A 183 22.43 4.98 -15.53
CA ASN A 183 22.95 6.05 -16.39
C ASN A 183 22.67 7.40 -15.74
N LYS A 184 23.71 8.14 -15.34
CA LYS A 184 23.52 9.46 -14.69
C LYS A 184 22.97 10.55 -15.60
N ASP A 185 23.04 10.34 -16.93
CA ASP A 185 22.52 11.26 -17.93
C ASP A 185 20.99 11.08 -18.06
N ASP A 186 20.53 9.90 -18.50
CA ASP A 186 19.09 9.58 -18.65
C ASP A 186 18.35 9.35 -17.33
N ARG A 187 19.10 9.09 -16.24
CA ARG A 187 18.64 8.69 -14.89
C ARG A 187 17.86 7.38 -14.82
N PHE A 188 18.06 6.48 -15.78
CA PHE A 188 17.53 5.11 -15.71
C PHE A 188 18.37 4.23 -14.78
N LEU A 189 17.70 3.53 -13.86
CA LEU A 189 18.25 2.45 -13.03
C LEU A 189 17.70 1.10 -13.51
N ARG A 190 18.59 0.17 -13.82
CA ARG A 190 18.26 -1.20 -14.24
C ARG A 190 18.80 -2.19 -13.22
N LEU A 191 17.93 -3.09 -12.75
CA LEU A 191 18.31 -4.19 -11.85
C LEU A 191 18.30 -5.52 -12.62
N PHE A 192 19.34 -6.33 -12.42
CA PHE A 192 19.52 -7.62 -13.09
C PHE A 192 19.49 -8.78 -12.08
N GLY A 193 18.93 -9.91 -12.51
CA GLY A 193 18.96 -11.16 -11.76
C GLY A 193 20.35 -11.82 -11.77
N VAL A 194 20.49 -12.89 -10.97
CA VAL A 194 21.72 -13.70 -10.92
C VAL A 194 21.99 -14.42 -12.26
N ASP A 195 20.93 -14.61 -13.05
CA ASP A 195 20.92 -15.12 -14.42
C ASP A 195 21.26 -14.06 -15.49
N GLY A 196 21.26 -12.77 -15.13
CA GLY A 196 21.56 -11.65 -16.02
C GLY A 196 20.35 -11.06 -16.77
N HIS A 197 19.12 -11.52 -16.52
CA HIS A 197 17.91 -10.90 -17.07
C HIS A 197 17.56 -9.62 -16.29
N GLU A 198 16.87 -8.67 -16.93
CA GLU A 198 16.43 -7.42 -16.29
C GLU A 198 15.16 -7.70 -15.46
N ILE A 199 15.22 -7.50 -14.14
CA ILE A 199 14.17 -7.90 -13.18
C ILE A 199 13.40 -6.72 -12.56
N ALA A 200 13.88 -5.49 -12.74
CA ALA A 200 13.15 -4.25 -12.48
C ALA A 200 13.81 -3.07 -13.22
N PHE A 201 13.00 -2.10 -13.64
CA PHE A 201 13.41 -0.88 -14.31
C PHE A 201 12.83 0.35 -13.61
N GLY A 202 13.67 1.36 -13.39
CA GLY A 202 13.33 2.57 -12.64
C GLY A 202 13.80 3.87 -13.31
N TYR A 203 12.97 4.90 -13.21
CA TYR A 203 13.24 6.28 -13.59
C TYR A 203 13.55 7.07 -12.32
N LEU A 204 14.77 7.57 -12.17
CA LEU A 204 15.18 8.31 -10.98
C LEU A 204 15.15 9.83 -11.23
N GLY A 205 14.68 10.60 -10.26
CA GLY A 205 14.55 12.06 -10.37
C GLY A 205 13.67 12.47 -11.56
N VAL A 206 12.42 12.01 -11.58
CA VAL A 206 11.49 12.21 -12.71
C VAL A 206 11.17 13.70 -12.93
N ASP A 207 11.05 14.48 -11.86
CA ASP A 207 10.80 15.94 -11.92
C ASP A 207 12.03 16.79 -12.33
N LEU A 208 13.19 16.17 -12.61
CA LEU A 208 14.37 16.86 -13.17
C LEU A 208 14.28 16.97 -14.69
N ALA A 209 14.64 18.12 -15.26
CA ALA A 209 14.55 18.31 -16.71
C ALA A 209 15.71 17.60 -17.43
N GLU A 210 15.43 16.95 -18.56
CA GLU A 210 16.39 16.15 -19.35
C GLU A 210 17.70 16.87 -19.70
N ARG A 211 17.65 18.20 -19.83
CA ARG A 211 18.81 19.06 -20.11
C ARG A 211 19.80 19.23 -18.95
N GLU A 212 19.47 18.74 -17.76
CA GLU A 212 20.18 19.04 -16.51
C GLU A 212 21.22 17.95 -16.19
N LYS A 213 22.49 18.29 -16.35
CA LYS A 213 23.61 17.34 -16.27
C LYS A 213 24.00 17.01 -14.83
N ALA A 214 24.33 15.74 -14.60
CA ALA A 214 24.84 15.21 -13.35
C ALA A 214 26.36 15.40 -13.22
N PHE A 215 26.78 16.19 -12.22
CA PHE A 215 28.19 16.37 -11.86
C PHE A 215 28.58 15.38 -10.76
N ASP A 216 29.85 14.98 -10.71
CA ASP A 216 30.34 14.08 -9.65
C ASP A 216 30.62 14.91 -8.38
N CYS A 217 30.18 14.45 -7.21
CA CYS A 217 30.21 15.27 -6.00
C CYS A 217 31.63 15.71 -5.57
N LEU A 218 31.70 16.95 -5.07
CA LEU A 218 32.89 17.53 -4.42
C LEU A 218 33.38 16.63 -3.27
N ALA A 219 34.69 16.63 -3.01
CA ALA A 219 35.32 15.73 -2.04
C ALA A 219 34.69 15.79 -0.63
N GLY A 220 34.36 17.00 -0.15
CA GLY A 220 33.70 17.20 1.16
C GLY A 220 32.23 16.73 1.23
N HIS A 221 31.63 16.31 0.12
CA HIS A 221 30.27 15.77 0.06
C HIS A 221 30.24 14.24 -0.14
N ARG A 222 31.40 13.55 -0.12
CA ARG A 222 31.51 12.09 -0.36
C ARG A 222 31.33 11.28 0.93
N THR A 223 30.16 11.42 1.53
CA THR A 223 29.76 10.76 2.78
C THR A 223 28.44 10.00 2.56
N PRO A 224 28.38 8.67 2.71
CA PRO A 224 29.48 7.76 3.08
C PRO A 224 30.52 7.56 1.96
N PRO A 225 31.78 7.22 2.28
CA PRO A 225 32.88 7.19 1.30
C PRO A 225 32.77 6.08 0.24
N ASN A 226 31.93 5.07 0.48
CA ASN A 226 31.68 3.96 -0.46
C ASN A 226 30.49 4.23 -1.40
N ALA A 227 29.79 5.37 -1.27
CA ALA A 227 28.69 5.73 -2.15
C ALA A 227 29.18 6.44 -3.42
N GLN A 228 28.56 6.11 -4.55
CA GLN A 228 28.61 6.92 -5.76
C GLN A 228 27.72 8.15 -5.56
N CYS A 229 28.23 9.34 -5.85
CA CYS A 229 27.54 10.59 -5.54
C CYS A 229 27.46 11.50 -6.76
N PHE A 230 26.23 11.91 -7.10
CA PHE A 230 25.91 12.78 -8.23
C PHE A 230 25.15 14.01 -7.77
N GLU A 231 25.49 15.18 -8.30
CA GLU A 231 24.84 16.45 -7.96
C GLU A 231 24.28 17.14 -9.21
N TRP A 232 23.00 17.50 -9.14
CA TRP A 232 22.35 18.43 -10.05
C TRP A 232 22.38 19.81 -9.38
N MET A 233 23.23 20.69 -9.91
CA MET A 233 23.59 21.98 -9.32
C MET A 233 22.36 22.74 -8.80
N GLN A 234 22.39 23.11 -7.51
CA GLN A 234 21.33 23.87 -6.82
C GLN A 234 19.94 23.18 -6.77
N LYS A 235 19.83 21.90 -7.16
CA LYS A 235 18.57 21.15 -7.16
C LYS A 235 18.54 19.93 -6.27
N ALA A 236 19.47 19.01 -6.48
CA ALA A 236 19.41 17.69 -5.86
C ALA A 236 20.79 17.03 -5.81
N ARG A 237 21.01 16.20 -4.79
CA ARG A 237 22.16 15.29 -4.69
C ARG A 237 21.66 13.87 -4.50
N LEU A 238 22.19 12.94 -5.29
CA LEU A 238 21.91 11.52 -5.24
C LEU A 238 23.13 10.78 -4.70
N TYR A 239 22.94 9.96 -3.67
CA TYR A 239 23.88 8.92 -3.27
C TYR A 239 23.33 7.55 -3.66
N LEU A 240 24.17 6.72 -4.27
CA LEU A 240 23.93 5.29 -4.51
C LEU A 240 24.99 4.48 -3.77
N SER A 241 24.57 3.59 -2.89
CA SER A 241 25.46 2.66 -2.17
C SER A 241 24.99 1.21 -2.31
N HIS A 242 25.90 0.26 -2.11
CA HIS A 242 25.63 -1.18 -2.20
C HIS A 242 26.07 -1.89 -0.93
N GLU A 243 25.22 -2.79 -0.46
CA GLU A 243 25.44 -3.66 0.69
C GLU A 243 25.11 -5.09 0.27
N GLU A 244 26.12 -5.97 0.27
CA GLU A 244 25.89 -7.42 0.19
C GLU A 244 25.46 -7.88 1.59
N ARG A 245 24.19 -8.26 1.72
CA ARG A 245 23.64 -8.78 2.97
C ARG A 245 23.75 -10.31 3.03
N PRO A 246 23.65 -10.91 4.23
CA PRO A 246 23.61 -12.37 4.36
C PRO A 246 22.51 -13.03 3.51
N GLU A 247 22.60 -14.35 3.36
CA GLU A 247 21.76 -15.16 2.46
C GLU A 247 21.88 -14.80 0.95
N GLY A 248 22.81 -13.92 0.57
CA GLY A 248 23.07 -13.56 -0.84
C GLY A 248 22.16 -12.46 -1.38
N LEU A 249 21.53 -11.70 -0.49
CA LEU A 249 20.76 -10.51 -0.81
C LEU A 249 21.66 -9.38 -1.34
N ASN A 250 21.31 -8.83 -2.51
CA ASN A 250 21.99 -7.68 -3.10
C ASN A 250 21.14 -6.44 -2.84
N CYS A 251 21.59 -5.54 -1.97
CA CYS A 251 20.82 -4.36 -1.56
C CYS A 251 21.50 -3.06 -2.00
N TYR A 252 20.71 -2.15 -2.56
CA TYR A 252 21.13 -0.86 -3.09
C TYR A 252 20.36 0.24 -2.37
N THR A 253 21.05 1.08 -1.60
CA THR A 253 20.41 2.23 -0.94
C THR A 253 20.55 3.47 -1.81
N VAL A 254 19.40 4.11 -2.06
CA VAL A 254 19.21 5.29 -2.89
C VAL A 254 18.82 6.43 -1.96
N GLU A 255 19.63 7.49 -1.91
CA GLU A 255 19.36 8.67 -1.08
C GLU A 255 19.41 9.94 -1.92
N TRP A 256 18.24 10.52 -2.19
CA TRP A 256 18.12 11.85 -2.76
C TRP A 256 17.95 12.90 -1.66
N PHE A 257 18.88 13.85 -1.60
CA PHE A 257 18.75 15.09 -0.83
C PHE A 257 18.30 16.20 -1.78
N SER A 258 17.20 16.88 -1.48
CA SER A 258 16.88 18.13 -2.16
C SER A 258 17.79 19.26 -1.70
N LEU A 259 18.13 20.17 -2.62
CA LEU A 259 18.93 21.38 -2.40
C LEU A 259 18.10 22.67 -2.56
N THR A 260 16.79 22.55 -2.83
CA THR A 260 15.84 23.68 -2.92
C THR A 260 14.43 23.27 -2.49
N ASP A 261 13.74 24.20 -1.85
CA ASP A 261 12.29 24.20 -1.59
C ASP A 261 11.39 23.90 -2.81
N LYS A 262 11.93 24.01 -4.03
CA LYS A 262 11.22 23.83 -5.31
C LYS A 262 11.37 22.44 -5.93
N TYR A 263 12.16 21.55 -5.34
CA TYR A 263 12.36 20.19 -5.83
C TYR A 263 12.07 19.17 -4.74
N ASN A 264 11.17 18.25 -5.06
CA ASN A 264 10.70 17.19 -4.17
C ASN A 264 11.04 15.86 -4.85
N PRO A 265 12.12 15.15 -4.43
CA PRO A 265 12.65 14.00 -5.18
C PRO A 265 11.61 12.92 -5.41
N ILE A 266 11.52 12.43 -6.65
CA ILE A 266 10.58 11.38 -7.08
C ILE A 266 11.27 10.37 -7.98
N ASP A 267 11.11 9.10 -7.64
CA ASP A 267 11.56 7.94 -8.42
C ASP A 267 10.35 7.05 -8.74
N CYS A 268 10.32 6.47 -9.94
CA CYS A 268 9.22 5.62 -10.44
C CYS A 268 9.73 4.30 -11.00
N TYR A 269 9.00 3.21 -10.79
CA TYR A 269 9.32 1.86 -11.26
C TYR A 269 8.19 1.33 -12.15
N GLU A 270 8.56 0.70 -13.27
CA GLU A 270 7.62 0.03 -14.18
C GLU A 270 6.96 -1.19 -13.51
N ASP A 271 5.78 -1.57 -14.02
CA ASP A 271 5.07 -2.80 -13.64
C ASP A 271 4.82 -3.73 -14.83
N GLY A 272 4.40 -4.97 -14.55
CA GLY A 272 3.91 -5.93 -15.56
C GLY A 272 4.86 -7.08 -15.86
N GLU A 273 4.52 -7.91 -16.86
CA GLU A 273 5.14 -9.23 -17.07
C GLU A 273 6.68 -9.19 -17.24
N GLN A 274 7.19 -8.13 -17.86
CA GLN A 274 8.62 -7.90 -18.07
C GLN A 274 9.36 -7.58 -16.76
N TYR A 275 8.82 -6.67 -15.95
CA TYR A 275 9.50 -6.10 -14.76
C TYR A 275 8.93 -6.57 -13.41
N GLY A 276 7.98 -7.50 -13.44
CA GLY A 276 7.31 -8.04 -12.26
C GLY A 276 6.02 -7.32 -11.88
N HIS A 277 5.17 -8.05 -11.17
CA HIS A 277 3.93 -7.53 -10.61
C HIS A 277 4.17 -7.07 -9.17
N TRP A 278 3.78 -5.84 -8.82
CA TRP A 278 4.04 -5.24 -7.51
C TRP A 278 2.95 -5.59 -6.47
N TYR A 279 3.39 -5.84 -5.24
CA TYR A 279 2.59 -6.15 -4.06
C TYR A 279 3.07 -5.29 -2.87
N GLY A 280 2.19 -5.06 -1.89
CA GLY A 280 2.53 -4.36 -0.65
C GLY A 280 1.94 -2.95 -0.55
N GLY A 281 2.62 -2.05 0.15
CA GLY A 281 2.10 -0.74 0.57
C GLY A 281 1.03 -0.85 1.65
N GLY A 282 -0.15 -1.37 1.32
CA GLY A 282 -1.26 -1.55 2.24
C GLY A 282 -2.62 -1.49 1.55
N ARG A 283 -3.70 -1.38 2.35
CA ARG A 283 -5.07 -1.42 1.80
C ARG A 283 -5.40 -0.13 1.05
N THR A 284 -5.94 -0.28 -0.17
CA THR A 284 -6.45 0.80 -1.03
C THR A 284 -7.94 0.60 -1.32
N LEU A 285 -8.58 1.59 -1.96
CA LEU A 285 -9.98 1.52 -2.38
C LEU A 285 -10.13 0.64 -3.64
N GLY A 286 -11.01 -0.36 -3.58
CA GLY A 286 -11.09 -1.47 -4.54
C GLY A 286 -10.20 -2.68 -4.17
N MET A 287 -9.14 -2.46 -3.38
CA MET A 287 -8.19 -3.49 -2.90
C MET A 287 -7.61 -4.38 -4.02
N ALA A 288 -6.90 -3.72 -4.94
CA ALA A 288 -6.19 -4.36 -6.04
C ALA A 288 -5.06 -5.30 -5.58
N TRP A 289 -4.97 -6.47 -6.22
CA TRP A 289 -3.92 -7.47 -5.96
C TRP A 289 -3.57 -8.23 -7.25
N PRO A 290 -2.39 -8.03 -7.87
CA PRO A 290 -1.33 -7.05 -7.55
C PRO A 290 -1.79 -5.59 -7.57
N VAL A 291 -1.00 -4.68 -6.97
CA VAL A 291 -1.41 -3.28 -6.73
C VAL A 291 -1.71 -2.51 -8.02
N GLN A 292 -1.06 -2.89 -9.12
CA GLN A 292 -1.22 -2.28 -10.46
C GLN A 292 -2.62 -2.46 -11.07
N LEU A 293 -3.45 -3.37 -10.53
CA LEU A 293 -4.86 -3.50 -10.92
C LEU A 293 -5.75 -2.39 -10.33
N GLY A 294 -5.17 -1.49 -9.53
CA GLY A 294 -5.83 -0.31 -8.96
C GLY A 294 -5.06 0.97 -9.26
N ARG A 295 -5.60 2.10 -8.78
CA ARG A 295 -5.07 3.44 -9.06
C ARG A 295 -5.01 4.29 -7.81
N VAL A 296 -3.82 4.72 -7.43
CA VAL A 296 -3.58 5.70 -6.36
C VAL A 296 -2.88 6.91 -6.96
N GLU A 297 -3.56 8.05 -6.95
CA GLU A 297 -2.96 9.34 -7.30
C GLU A 297 -1.96 9.76 -6.22
N MET A 298 -0.90 10.49 -6.60
CA MET A 298 0.21 10.84 -5.70
C MET A 298 -0.29 11.52 -4.42
N SER A 299 -0.26 10.78 -3.31
CA SER A 299 -0.79 11.22 -2.02
C SER A 299 0.20 10.94 -0.90
N PRO A 300 0.14 11.64 0.25
CA PRO A 300 0.92 11.28 1.42
C PRO A 300 0.60 9.83 1.83
N PHE A 301 1.65 9.07 2.15
CA PHE A 301 1.56 7.67 2.55
C PHE A 301 1.36 7.59 4.06
N ILE A 302 0.13 7.85 4.48
CA ILE A 302 -0.33 7.85 5.88
C ILE A 302 -1.64 7.07 6.02
N THR A 303 -1.90 6.52 7.21
CA THR A 303 -3.06 5.67 7.46
C THR A 303 -4.36 6.47 7.36
N GLY A 304 -5.40 5.86 6.79
CA GLY A 304 -6.66 6.54 6.49
C GLY A 304 -7.88 5.65 6.49
N HIS A 305 -9.04 6.29 6.32
CA HIS A 305 -10.32 5.61 6.13
C HIS A 305 -10.56 5.38 4.64
N VAL A 306 -10.47 4.12 4.20
CA VAL A 306 -10.76 3.68 2.81
C VAL A 306 -12.17 4.12 2.41
N GLY A 307 -12.32 4.69 1.22
CA GLY A 307 -13.58 5.32 0.77
C GLY A 307 -13.55 6.85 0.87
N ARG A 308 -12.72 7.42 1.75
CA ARG A 308 -12.48 8.88 1.87
C ARG A 308 -11.04 9.27 1.57
N HIS A 309 -10.11 8.39 1.94
CA HIS A 309 -8.67 8.55 1.79
C HIS A 309 -8.15 7.46 0.85
N ARG A 310 -6.99 7.71 0.22
CA ARG A 310 -6.39 6.77 -0.75
C ARG A 310 -5.85 5.49 -0.10
N TRP A 311 -5.49 5.59 1.18
CA TRP A 311 -4.85 4.56 1.99
C TRP A 311 -5.71 4.17 3.19
N GLY A 312 -5.62 2.90 3.60
CA GLY A 312 -6.35 2.31 4.73
C GLY A 312 -5.65 2.45 6.08
N SER A 313 -6.23 1.84 7.12
CA SER A 313 -5.74 1.96 8.50
C SER A 313 -4.42 1.23 8.77
N VAL A 314 -3.99 0.31 7.89
CA VAL A 314 -2.75 -0.44 8.04
C VAL A 314 -1.92 -0.33 6.77
N LEU A 315 -0.68 0.10 6.96
CA LEU A 315 0.30 0.35 5.91
C LEU A 315 1.66 -0.23 6.31
N GLY A 316 2.50 -0.54 5.33
CA GLY A 316 3.92 -0.79 5.52
C GLY A 316 4.70 -0.11 4.41
N ARG A 317 5.84 0.50 4.74
CA ARG A 317 6.72 1.21 3.79
C ARG A 317 7.56 0.24 2.94
N TYR A 318 6.90 -0.77 2.39
CA TYR A 318 7.48 -1.94 1.76
C TYR A 318 6.65 -2.36 0.55
N PHE A 319 7.31 -2.52 -0.58
CA PHE A 319 6.74 -3.07 -1.81
C PHE A 319 7.67 -4.19 -2.33
N ILE A 320 7.10 -5.26 -2.89
CA ILE A 320 7.86 -6.38 -3.47
C ILE A 320 7.23 -6.81 -4.79
N ASN A 321 8.05 -7.20 -5.77
CA ASN A 321 7.58 -7.69 -7.06
C ASN A 321 7.71 -9.22 -7.21
N SER A 322 6.95 -9.80 -8.15
CA SER A 322 6.99 -11.24 -8.46
C SER A 322 8.34 -11.74 -9.00
N LYS A 323 9.23 -10.85 -9.47
CA LYS A 323 10.59 -11.19 -9.95
C LYS A 323 11.65 -11.25 -8.83
N GLY A 324 11.27 -11.01 -7.57
CA GLY A 324 12.22 -11.03 -6.46
C GLY A 324 13.03 -9.74 -6.30
N VAL A 325 12.38 -8.59 -6.45
CA VAL A 325 12.89 -7.25 -6.11
C VAL A 325 11.95 -6.60 -5.09
N ALA A 326 12.49 -5.94 -4.06
CA ALA A 326 11.70 -5.24 -3.05
C ALA A 326 12.28 -3.83 -2.77
N ILE A 327 11.37 -2.89 -2.51
CA ILE A 327 11.65 -1.49 -2.17
C ILE A 327 11.18 -1.26 -0.73
N THR A 328 12.12 -0.93 0.17
CA THR A 328 11.85 -0.54 1.56
C THR A 328 12.18 0.94 1.72
N VAL A 329 11.19 1.78 2.05
CA VAL A 329 11.39 3.23 2.24
C VAL A 329 11.65 3.55 3.71
N HIS A 330 12.69 4.34 3.99
CA HIS A 330 13.07 4.71 5.34
C HIS A 330 11.97 5.47 6.10
N SER A 331 11.91 5.34 7.44
CA SER A 331 10.88 5.97 8.28
C SER A 331 10.89 7.50 8.18
N ASN A 332 12.08 8.09 8.12
CA ASN A 332 12.27 9.55 8.11
C ASN A 332 12.03 10.19 6.73
N THR A 333 11.72 9.40 5.69
CA THR A 333 11.33 9.94 4.37
C THR A 333 9.92 10.55 4.47
N PRO A 334 9.68 11.80 4.02
CA PRO A 334 8.36 12.41 3.97
C PRO A 334 7.56 11.87 2.77
N LEU A 335 7.14 10.60 2.90
CA LEU A 335 6.78 9.73 1.78
C LEU A 335 5.38 10.02 1.24
N HIS A 336 5.33 10.34 -0.05
CA HIS A 336 4.15 10.27 -0.91
C HIS A 336 4.30 9.09 -1.89
N VAL A 337 3.20 8.44 -2.25
CA VAL A 337 3.19 7.29 -3.18
C VAL A 337 2.08 7.46 -4.22
N SER A 338 2.33 7.03 -5.45
CA SER A 338 1.31 6.78 -6.46
C SER A 338 1.43 5.40 -7.09
N ILE A 339 0.29 4.84 -7.50
CA ILE A 339 0.18 3.62 -8.30
C ILE A 339 -0.67 3.97 -9.52
N ASN A 340 -0.13 3.84 -10.71
CA ASN A 340 -0.85 3.97 -11.99
C ASN A 340 -1.63 5.28 -12.17
N ALA A 341 -1.02 6.36 -11.67
CA ALA A 341 -1.51 7.73 -11.78
C ALA A 341 -1.29 8.30 -13.19
N GLY A 342 -2.19 9.19 -13.64
CA GLY A 342 -2.11 9.74 -15.00
C GLY A 342 -2.44 8.67 -16.06
N ARG A 343 -1.44 8.29 -16.87
CA ARG A 343 -1.50 7.21 -17.88
C ARG A 343 -0.29 6.28 -17.82
N ASP A 344 0.49 6.33 -16.73
CA ASP A 344 1.75 5.63 -16.60
C ASP A 344 1.54 4.35 -15.78
N ASN A 345 2.02 3.20 -16.24
CA ASN A 345 1.93 1.92 -15.51
C ASN A 345 3.10 1.79 -14.53
N ARG A 346 3.09 2.64 -13.49
CA ARG A 346 4.21 2.83 -12.56
C ARG A 346 3.80 2.92 -11.10
N LEU A 347 4.63 2.31 -10.26
CA LEU A 347 4.74 2.60 -8.83
C LEU A 347 5.74 3.74 -8.64
N CYS A 348 5.31 4.88 -8.11
CA CYS A 348 6.21 6.01 -7.82
C CYS A 348 6.26 6.34 -6.33
N ILE A 349 7.45 6.68 -5.86
CA ILE A 349 7.75 7.13 -4.50
C ILE A 349 8.35 8.54 -4.54
N LYS A 350 7.86 9.43 -3.69
CA LYS A 350 8.26 10.85 -3.66
C LYS A 350 8.51 11.31 -2.23
N ALA A 351 9.59 12.05 -1.99
CA ALA A 351 9.77 12.81 -0.76
C ALA A 351 9.21 14.23 -0.97
N SER A 352 8.16 14.58 -0.23
CA SER A 352 7.49 15.87 -0.32
C SER A 352 6.97 16.28 1.03
N HIS A 353 7.28 17.50 1.46
CA HIS A 353 6.56 18.13 2.55
C HIS A 353 5.21 18.68 2.07
N ASP A 354 4.23 18.70 2.98
CA ASP A 354 2.89 19.24 2.81
C ASP A 354 2.48 20.04 4.06
N ASP A 355 1.20 20.40 4.21
CA ASP A 355 0.72 21.29 5.27
C ASP A 355 0.07 20.54 6.46
N PHE A 356 -0.12 19.22 6.36
CA PHE A 356 -0.79 18.38 7.36
C PHE A 356 0.06 17.17 7.78
N ALA A 357 0.34 16.25 6.85
CA ALA A 357 0.93 14.96 7.12
C ALA A 357 2.45 15.05 7.27
N TYR A 358 3.13 15.56 6.24
CA TYR A 358 4.57 15.72 6.22
C TYR A 358 4.94 17.20 6.35
N ARG A 359 4.64 17.79 7.51
CA ARG A 359 4.76 19.25 7.68
C ARG A 359 6.16 19.76 7.37
N ARG A 360 6.23 20.84 6.57
CA ARG A 360 7.46 21.60 6.29
C ARG A 360 8.18 21.97 7.59
N THR A 361 9.38 21.42 7.81
CA THR A 361 10.34 21.90 8.82
C THR A 361 11.28 22.94 8.20
N ALA A 362 12.39 23.25 8.88
CA ALA A 362 13.50 23.98 8.28
C ALA A 362 14.31 23.13 7.27
N ASP A 363 14.08 21.82 7.26
CA ASP A 363 14.83 20.85 6.47
C ASP A 363 14.18 20.62 5.10
N LEU A 364 15.01 20.29 4.11
CA LEU A 364 14.55 19.94 2.76
C LEU A 364 14.20 18.46 2.66
N PRO A 365 13.24 18.06 1.80
CA PRO A 365 12.81 16.67 1.71
C PRO A 365 13.93 15.74 1.23
N VAL A 366 14.09 14.62 1.92
CA VAL A 366 15.04 13.54 1.60
C VAL A 366 14.28 12.27 1.25
N LEU A 367 14.52 11.70 0.06
CA LEU A 367 14.01 10.39 -0.35
C LEU A 367 15.10 9.34 -0.11
N ASN A 368 15.04 8.66 1.03
CA ASN A 368 15.88 7.50 1.35
C ASN A 368 15.04 6.21 1.26
N TYR A 369 15.52 5.26 0.45
CA TYR A 369 14.99 3.90 0.35
C TYR A 369 16.06 2.90 -0.07
N THR A 370 15.83 1.62 0.22
CA THR A 370 16.69 0.50 -0.20
C THR A 370 15.93 -0.40 -1.17
N ILE A 371 16.56 -0.74 -2.29
CA ILE A 371 16.11 -1.79 -3.21
C ILE A 371 16.92 -3.05 -2.95
N CYS A 372 16.30 -4.16 -2.58
CA CYS A 372 16.97 -5.45 -2.43
C CYS A 372 16.48 -6.45 -3.48
N SER A 373 17.35 -7.34 -3.96
CA SER A 373 16.98 -8.44 -4.85
C SER A 373 17.51 -9.80 -4.42
N ALA A 374 16.73 -10.85 -4.75
CA ALA A 374 17.06 -12.26 -4.55
C ALA A 374 16.69 -13.09 -5.80
N ARG A 375 16.68 -14.42 -5.69
CA ARG A 375 16.29 -15.32 -6.80
C ARG A 375 14.79 -15.33 -7.09
N ASN A 376 13.96 -15.15 -6.06
CA ASN A 376 12.50 -15.10 -6.19
C ASN A 376 11.88 -14.32 -5.02
N MET A 377 10.59 -14.03 -5.14
CA MET A 377 9.79 -13.27 -4.17
C MET A 377 9.78 -13.92 -2.77
N LYS A 378 9.68 -15.26 -2.68
CA LYS A 378 9.67 -16.04 -1.43
C LYS A 378 10.98 -15.86 -0.65
N THR A 379 12.12 -16.15 -1.28
CA THR A 379 13.46 -16.00 -0.66
C THR A 379 13.76 -14.57 -0.22
N LEU A 380 13.38 -13.56 -1.02
CA LEU A 380 13.57 -12.16 -0.67
C LEU A 380 12.74 -11.75 0.55
N HIS A 381 11.45 -12.12 0.59
CA HIS A 381 10.58 -11.76 1.70
C HIS A 381 10.99 -12.46 3.01
N THR A 382 11.35 -13.74 2.96
CA THR A 382 11.90 -14.49 4.10
C THR A 382 13.14 -13.81 4.67
N ALA A 383 14.17 -13.59 3.87
CA ALA A 383 15.45 -13.03 4.31
C ALA A 383 15.35 -11.58 4.83
N LEU A 384 14.34 -10.81 4.40
CA LEU A 384 14.05 -9.47 4.92
C LEU A 384 13.14 -9.47 6.17
N SER A 385 12.48 -10.59 6.50
CA SER A 385 11.50 -10.67 7.59
C SER A 385 12.03 -11.36 8.86
N GLU A 386 12.82 -12.43 8.71
CA GLU A 386 13.16 -13.35 9.80
C GLU A 386 13.92 -12.70 10.97
N LYS A 387 14.90 -11.83 10.70
CA LYS A 387 15.89 -11.33 11.69
C LYS A 387 15.39 -10.39 12.79
N MET A 388 14.10 -10.08 12.83
CA MET A 388 13.50 -9.28 13.90
C MET A 388 12.11 -9.79 14.32
N LEU A 389 11.70 -10.98 13.83
CA LEU A 389 10.35 -11.51 14.03
C LEU A 389 10.22 -12.30 15.34
N TRP A 390 11.28 -13.00 15.74
CA TRP A 390 11.28 -13.95 16.87
C TRP A 390 12.17 -13.50 18.04
N ASP A 391 13.07 -12.55 17.81
CA ASP A 391 14.02 -12.03 18.80
C ASP A 391 13.28 -11.41 20.01
N GLY A 392 13.51 -11.99 21.19
CA GLY A 392 12.94 -11.50 22.46
C GLY A 392 11.55 -12.03 22.83
N LEU A 393 10.94 -12.90 22.02
CA LEU A 393 9.64 -13.50 22.32
C LEU A 393 9.70 -14.38 23.59
N LYS A 394 8.81 -14.15 24.56
CA LYS A 394 8.73 -14.92 25.80
C LYS A 394 7.76 -16.10 25.67
N ALA A 395 7.82 -17.03 26.62
CA ALA A 395 6.86 -18.14 26.72
C ALA A 395 5.41 -17.62 26.90
N SER A 396 5.21 -16.59 27.74
CA SER A 396 3.93 -15.89 27.92
C SER A 396 3.35 -15.35 26.60
N ASP A 397 4.21 -14.86 25.72
CA ASP A 397 3.80 -14.19 24.49
C ASP A 397 3.35 -15.26 23.48
N THR A 398 4.05 -16.41 23.46
CA THR A 398 3.64 -17.62 22.74
C THR A 398 2.31 -18.18 23.26
N GLU A 399 2.06 -18.15 24.56
CA GLU A 399 0.77 -18.54 25.15
C GLU A 399 -0.37 -17.61 24.70
N ILE A 400 -0.15 -16.29 24.67
CA ILE A 400 -1.12 -15.31 24.14
C ILE A 400 -1.40 -15.54 22.65
N ILE A 401 -0.36 -15.80 21.84
CA ILE A 401 -0.52 -16.13 20.41
C ILE A 401 -1.37 -17.40 20.26
N ASN A 402 -1.03 -18.49 20.97
CA ASN A 402 -1.78 -19.76 20.90
C ASN A 402 -3.22 -19.63 21.41
N SER A 403 -3.46 -18.77 22.40
CA SER A 403 -4.81 -18.40 22.86
C SER A 403 -5.62 -17.78 21.71
N LEU A 404 -5.06 -16.81 20.99
CA LEU A 404 -5.77 -16.11 19.92
C LEU A 404 -5.94 -16.94 18.65
N LEU A 405 -4.99 -17.82 18.33
CA LEU A 405 -5.10 -18.72 17.19
C LEU A 405 -6.13 -19.84 17.44
N THR A 406 -6.25 -20.35 18.68
CA THR A 406 -7.09 -21.53 18.99
C THR A 406 -8.40 -21.21 19.71
N GLU A 407 -8.67 -19.96 20.07
CA GLU A 407 -9.89 -19.52 20.76
C GLU A 407 -10.54 -18.31 20.06
N PRO A 408 -11.88 -18.18 20.09
CA PRO A 408 -12.56 -17.08 19.41
C PRO A 408 -12.38 -15.71 20.11
N VAL A 409 -12.68 -14.65 19.36
CA VAL A 409 -12.88 -13.29 19.88
C VAL A 409 -14.35 -12.90 19.72
N TRP A 410 -15.06 -12.76 20.83
CA TRP A 410 -16.45 -12.34 20.92
C TRP A 410 -16.52 -10.83 21.14
N GLN A 411 -16.85 -10.09 20.09
CA GLN A 411 -17.00 -8.63 20.10
C GLN A 411 -18.38 -8.25 20.65
N LEU A 412 -18.40 -7.74 21.89
CA LEU A 412 -19.57 -7.14 22.51
C LEU A 412 -19.45 -5.60 22.41
N ALA A 413 -19.85 -5.07 21.26
CA ALA A 413 -19.72 -3.66 20.91
C ALA A 413 -21.08 -3.07 20.46
N PRO A 414 -22.00 -2.76 21.39
CA PRO A 414 -23.27 -2.13 21.05
C PRO A 414 -23.06 -0.69 20.53
N SER A 415 -23.99 -0.20 19.73
CA SER A 415 -23.95 1.15 19.12
C SER A 415 -24.17 2.30 20.12
N ARG A 416 -24.84 2.02 21.26
CA ARG A 416 -25.18 3.00 22.30
C ARG A 416 -24.67 2.54 23.67
N LYS A 417 -24.22 3.49 24.49
CA LYS A 417 -23.53 3.28 25.77
C LYS A 417 -24.41 2.60 26.82
N GLU A 418 -25.69 2.88 26.80
CA GLU A 418 -26.71 2.41 27.75
C GLU A 418 -26.97 0.89 27.60
N LEU A 419 -26.71 0.34 26.42
CA LEU A 419 -26.88 -1.08 26.11
C LEU A 419 -25.77 -1.95 26.70
N LEU A 420 -24.60 -1.38 27.04
CA LEU A 420 -23.52 -2.09 27.73
C LEU A 420 -23.66 -1.90 29.25
N ASN A 421 -23.97 -3.00 29.93
CA ASN A 421 -24.11 -3.11 31.39
C ASN A 421 -23.82 -4.56 31.82
N GLU A 422 -23.77 -4.82 33.13
CA GLU A 422 -23.44 -6.14 33.71
C GLU A 422 -24.38 -7.25 33.23
N SER A 423 -25.68 -7.00 33.13
CA SER A 423 -26.65 -8.02 32.67
C SER A 423 -26.45 -8.39 31.20
N THR A 424 -26.11 -7.42 30.34
CA THR A 424 -25.75 -7.68 28.93
C THR A 424 -24.53 -8.60 28.84
N MET A 425 -23.51 -8.39 29.67
CA MET A 425 -22.28 -9.20 29.69
C MET A 425 -22.52 -10.61 30.24
N VAL A 426 -23.28 -10.75 31.33
CA VAL A 426 -23.61 -12.07 31.90
C VAL A 426 -24.47 -12.87 30.94
N ASN A 427 -25.51 -12.29 30.36
CA ASN A 427 -26.36 -12.97 29.39
C ASN A 427 -25.57 -13.42 28.15
N TYR A 428 -24.77 -12.52 27.55
CA TYR A 428 -23.97 -12.84 26.37
C TYR A 428 -22.95 -13.97 26.63
N THR A 429 -22.33 -14.01 27.82
CA THR A 429 -21.41 -15.10 28.19
C THR A 429 -22.12 -16.42 28.51
N GLU A 430 -23.33 -16.39 29.08
CA GLU A 430 -24.18 -17.60 29.18
C GLU A 430 -24.59 -18.11 27.80
N ASP A 431 -25.08 -17.24 26.91
CA ASP A 431 -25.53 -17.63 25.57
C ASP A 431 -24.38 -18.30 24.78
N ILE A 432 -23.14 -17.81 24.90
CA ILE A 432 -21.94 -18.47 24.34
C ILE A 432 -21.71 -19.85 24.98
N ILE A 433 -21.86 -20.00 26.31
CA ILE A 433 -21.75 -21.30 26.98
C ILE A 433 -22.80 -22.29 26.46
N THR A 434 -24.03 -21.84 26.18
CA THR A 434 -25.10 -22.72 25.66
C THR A 434 -24.79 -23.31 24.28
N LEU A 435 -23.86 -22.72 23.50
CA LEU A 435 -23.40 -23.29 22.24
C LEU A 435 -22.70 -24.64 22.45
N GLY A 436 -21.94 -24.80 23.54
CA GLY A 436 -21.37 -26.07 23.99
C GLY A 436 -20.33 -26.76 23.09
N PHE A 437 -20.01 -26.20 21.90
CA PHE A 437 -19.02 -26.76 20.96
C PHE A 437 -17.87 -25.81 20.58
N ILE A 438 -17.88 -24.57 21.09
CA ILE A 438 -16.82 -23.58 20.88
C ILE A 438 -16.16 -23.28 22.24
N LYS A 439 -14.85 -23.08 22.27
CA LYS A 439 -14.15 -22.54 23.45
C LYS A 439 -14.65 -21.14 23.79
N GLN A 440 -14.57 -20.77 25.06
CA GLN A 440 -15.01 -19.49 25.60
C GLN A 440 -14.23 -18.31 25.02
N GLY A 441 -12.89 -18.33 25.00
CA GLY A 441 -12.10 -17.32 24.33
C GLY A 441 -12.13 -15.94 24.98
N HIS A 442 -12.17 -14.90 24.15
CA HIS A 442 -11.92 -13.51 24.56
C HIS A 442 -13.16 -12.66 24.32
N VAL A 443 -13.69 -12.00 25.36
CA VAL A 443 -14.79 -11.02 25.23
C VAL A 443 -14.19 -9.63 25.04
N LEU A 444 -14.30 -9.08 23.85
CA LEU A 444 -13.82 -7.76 23.47
C LEU A 444 -14.93 -6.71 23.63
N LEU A 445 -14.74 -5.80 24.59
CA LEU A 445 -15.63 -4.67 24.86
C LEU A 445 -15.18 -3.42 24.10
N ASN A 446 -16.12 -2.67 23.52
CA ASN A 446 -15.85 -1.32 23.02
C ASN A 446 -15.70 -0.30 24.15
N GLU A 447 -15.32 0.94 23.81
CA GLU A 447 -15.02 2.05 24.73
C GLU A 447 -16.07 2.32 25.83
N PHE A 448 -17.32 1.88 25.66
CA PHE A 448 -18.44 2.11 26.59
C PHE A 448 -18.34 1.38 27.94
N TRP A 449 -17.24 0.67 28.23
CA TRP A 449 -16.92 0.24 29.61
C TRP A 449 -16.55 1.45 30.50
N GLN A 450 -16.00 2.51 29.92
CA GLN A 450 -15.79 3.82 30.57
C GLN A 450 -17.11 4.61 30.63
N ALA A 451 -17.15 5.65 31.45
CA ALA A 451 -18.18 6.68 31.33
C ALA A 451 -17.88 7.51 30.08
N GLU A 452 -16.82 8.32 30.09
CA GLU A 452 -16.35 9.07 28.94
C GLU A 452 -15.01 8.52 28.40
N MET A 453 -14.78 8.66 27.11
CA MET A 453 -13.55 8.21 26.46
C MET A 453 -12.34 8.95 27.06
N GLY A 454 -11.37 8.21 27.62
CA GLY A 454 -10.20 8.78 28.30
C GLY A 454 -10.36 8.97 29.81
N ASP A 455 -11.49 8.56 30.41
CA ASP A 455 -11.61 8.43 31.86
C ASP A 455 -10.67 7.36 32.44
N PHE A 456 -10.23 6.39 31.62
CA PHE A 456 -9.40 5.25 32.01
C PHE A 456 -9.87 4.56 33.31
N SER A 457 -11.18 4.58 33.54
CA SER A 457 -11.84 4.07 34.72
C SER A 457 -13.25 3.58 34.37
N LEU A 458 -13.67 2.51 35.04
CA LEU A 458 -14.95 1.85 34.80
C LEU A 458 -16.13 2.75 35.24
N ASP A 459 -17.20 2.80 34.44
CA ASP A 459 -18.45 3.48 34.79
C ASP A 459 -19.19 2.76 35.94
N GLN A 460 -18.80 3.07 37.17
CA GLN A 460 -19.40 2.50 38.40
C GLN A 460 -20.90 2.82 38.57
N LYS A 461 -21.53 3.67 37.73
CA LYS A 461 -22.99 3.87 37.73
C LYS A 461 -23.72 2.80 36.91
N ARG A 462 -23.11 2.31 35.82
CA ARG A 462 -23.64 1.20 35.00
C ARG A 462 -23.09 -0.17 35.39
N PHE A 463 -21.93 -0.20 36.04
CA PHE A 463 -21.22 -1.41 36.44
C PHE A 463 -20.86 -1.40 37.96
N PRO A 464 -21.86 -1.47 38.87
CA PRO A 464 -21.66 -1.38 40.32
C PRO A 464 -21.08 -2.65 40.99
N THR A 465 -21.23 -3.84 40.38
CA THR A 465 -20.75 -5.15 40.90
C THR A 465 -19.78 -5.83 39.92
N MET A 466 -19.09 -5.02 39.12
CA MET A 466 -18.30 -5.49 37.99
C MET A 466 -17.14 -6.38 38.40
N LYS A 467 -16.55 -6.16 39.58
CA LYS A 467 -15.44 -6.99 40.07
C LYS A 467 -15.91 -8.43 40.28
N GLU A 468 -17.11 -8.59 40.83
CA GLU A 468 -17.78 -9.88 41.05
C GLU A 468 -18.20 -10.49 39.71
N THR A 469 -18.71 -9.67 38.77
CA THR A 469 -19.10 -10.08 37.42
C THR A 469 -17.89 -10.59 36.61
N ILE A 470 -16.77 -9.87 36.62
CA ILE A 470 -15.50 -10.28 35.99
C ILE A 470 -15.02 -11.60 36.60
N ASN A 471 -14.99 -11.72 37.93
CA ASN A 471 -14.64 -12.97 38.62
C ASN A 471 -15.52 -14.16 38.21
N ILE A 472 -16.81 -13.95 37.95
CA ILE A 472 -17.73 -14.98 37.45
C ILE A 472 -17.39 -15.36 35.99
N ILE A 473 -17.09 -14.38 35.13
CA ILE A 473 -16.73 -14.57 33.72
C ILE A 473 -15.38 -15.29 33.58
N HIS A 474 -14.37 -14.94 34.38
CA HIS A 474 -13.10 -15.68 34.46
C HIS A 474 -13.27 -17.13 34.90
N ARG A 475 -14.09 -17.39 35.94
CA ARG A 475 -14.40 -18.75 36.41
C ARG A 475 -15.13 -19.61 35.38
N ARG A 476 -15.73 -18.99 34.36
CA ARG A 476 -16.35 -19.66 33.21
C ARG A 476 -15.36 -19.97 32.08
N GLY A 477 -14.11 -19.49 32.16
CA GLY A 477 -13.07 -19.70 31.17
C GLY A 477 -12.95 -18.63 30.08
N PHE A 478 -13.65 -17.49 30.23
CA PHE A 478 -13.47 -16.34 29.34
C PHE A 478 -12.34 -15.43 29.84
N ARG A 479 -11.64 -14.78 28.89
CA ARG A 479 -10.77 -13.61 29.14
C ARG A 479 -11.51 -12.35 28.73
N ILE A 480 -11.36 -11.24 29.46
CA ILE A 480 -12.02 -9.96 29.16
C ILE A 480 -11.00 -8.96 28.65
N VAL A 481 -11.30 -8.36 27.50
CA VAL A 481 -10.49 -7.32 26.88
C VAL A 481 -11.29 -6.04 26.75
N VAL A 482 -10.69 -4.93 27.15
CA VAL A 482 -11.25 -3.59 27.05
C VAL A 482 -10.57 -2.76 25.96
N THR A 483 -11.36 -2.01 25.18
CA THR A 483 -10.84 -1.06 24.19
C THR A 483 -10.43 0.25 24.85
N ILE A 484 -9.26 0.77 24.49
CA ILE A 484 -8.79 2.13 24.83
C ILE A 484 -8.34 2.90 23.60
N GLN A 485 -8.31 4.22 23.71
CA GLN A 485 -7.96 5.17 22.65
C GLN A 485 -6.80 6.09 23.07
N PRO A 486 -6.06 6.69 22.10
CA PRO A 486 -5.18 7.82 22.35
C PRO A 486 -5.92 9.17 22.53
N PHE A 487 -7.25 9.14 22.53
CA PHE A 487 -8.13 10.32 22.60
C PHE A 487 -8.83 10.43 23.95
N ILE A 488 -9.08 11.66 24.39
CA ILE A 488 -9.78 11.98 25.64
C ILE A 488 -10.88 13.02 25.39
N SER A 489 -12.13 12.67 25.71
CA SER A 489 -13.31 13.52 25.63
C SER A 489 -13.14 14.79 26.47
N THR A 490 -13.66 15.95 26.03
CA THR A 490 -13.71 17.16 26.87
C THR A 490 -14.51 16.94 28.15
N GLU A 491 -15.47 16.02 28.12
CA GLU A 491 -16.34 15.66 29.26
C GLU A 491 -15.69 14.64 30.20
N SER A 492 -14.50 14.12 29.87
CA SER A 492 -13.77 13.19 30.74
C SER A 492 -13.28 13.88 32.00
N SER A 493 -13.43 13.17 33.13
CA SER A 493 -12.87 13.52 34.44
C SER A 493 -11.36 13.80 34.40
N ASN A 494 -10.63 13.17 33.47
CA ASN A 494 -9.20 13.37 33.28
C ASN A 494 -8.84 14.58 32.41
N PHE A 495 -9.75 15.14 31.61
CA PHE A 495 -9.41 16.15 30.60
C PHE A 495 -8.80 17.41 31.24
N ALA A 496 -9.46 17.95 32.26
CA ALA A 496 -8.97 19.10 33.02
C ALA A 496 -7.70 18.82 33.86
N LYS A 497 -7.28 17.56 34.00
CA LYS A 497 -5.94 17.19 34.50
C LYS A 497 -4.94 17.18 33.34
N ALA A 498 -5.23 16.46 32.25
CA ALA A 498 -4.35 16.33 31.10
C ALA A 498 -3.94 17.68 30.48
N VAL A 499 -4.86 18.66 30.44
CA VAL A 499 -4.56 20.06 30.06
C VAL A 499 -3.55 20.72 31.00
N ARG A 500 -3.72 20.58 32.33
CA ARG A 500 -2.82 21.20 33.33
C ARG A 500 -1.43 20.56 33.40
N GLU A 501 -1.34 19.26 33.11
CA GLU A 501 -0.07 18.51 33.03
C GLU A 501 0.65 18.73 31.68
N GLY A 502 0.00 19.39 30.70
CA GLY A 502 0.55 19.64 29.36
C GLY A 502 0.72 18.38 28.50
N ILE A 503 0.02 17.28 28.81
CA ILE A 503 0.17 15.96 28.16
C ILE A 503 -0.80 15.75 26.99
N LEU A 504 -1.39 16.83 26.47
CA LEU A 504 -2.21 16.81 25.25
C LEU A 504 -1.47 17.46 24.09
N VAL A 505 -1.73 16.94 22.89
CA VAL A 505 -1.22 17.49 21.62
C VAL A 505 -1.70 18.93 21.48
N LYS A 506 -0.78 19.86 21.24
CA LYS A 506 -1.04 21.32 21.29
C LYS A 506 -1.50 21.87 19.94
N GLN A 507 -2.11 23.05 19.94
CA GLN A 507 -2.41 23.79 18.71
C GLN A 507 -1.21 24.62 18.24
N ILE A 508 -0.92 24.61 16.93
CA ILE A 508 0.12 25.45 16.33
C ILE A 508 -0.18 26.94 16.56
N GLY A 509 0.85 27.73 16.85
CA GLY A 509 0.79 29.19 16.82
C GLY A 509 0.13 29.85 18.04
N ASN A 510 -0.07 29.12 19.13
CA ASN A 510 -0.67 29.63 20.35
C ASN A 510 0.36 29.69 21.49
N GLU A 511 0.58 30.89 22.06
CA GLU A 511 1.54 31.12 23.15
C GLU A 511 1.14 30.46 24.50
N ARG A 512 -0.10 30.00 24.63
CA ARG A 512 -0.70 29.57 25.90
C ARG A 512 -0.92 28.05 26.02
N ASP A 513 -0.15 27.25 25.29
CA ASP A 513 -0.15 25.78 25.39
C ASP A 513 -1.54 25.12 25.23
N VAL A 514 -2.41 25.75 24.43
CA VAL A 514 -3.80 25.31 24.22
C VAL A 514 -3.84 23.94 23.51
N PRO A 515 -4.61 22.96 24.01
CA PRO A 515 -4.75 21.65 23.36
C PRO A 515 -5.45 21.78 22.01
N ALA A 516 -4.96 21.05 21.01
CA ALA A 516 -5.66 20.90 19.74
C ALA A 516 -6.77 19.84 19.88
N LEU A 517 -7.98 20.22 19.49
CA LEU A 517 -9.17 19.36 19.58
C LEU A 517 -9.49 18.73 18.22
N THR A 518 -10.04 17.53 18.28
CA THR A 518 -10.54 16.74 17.14
C THR A 518 -11.89 16.10 17.49
N ARG A 519 -12.52 15.44 16.51
CA ARG A 519 -13.69 14.58 16.72
C ARG A 519 -13.25 13.13 16.52
N TYR A 520 -13.61 12.24 17.44
CA TYR A 520 -13.32 10.81 17.29
C TYR A 520 -14.55 9.94 17.60
N LYS A 521 -14.93 9.08 16.65
CA LYS A 521 -16.15 8.26 16.69
C LYS A 521 -17.40 9.10 17.07
N THR A 522 -18.00 8.78 18.22
CA THR A 522 -19.19 9.42 18.79
C THR A 522 -18.88 10.73 19.54
N VAL A 523 -17.63 10.89 20.00
CA VAL A 523 -17.18 12.04 20.80
C VAL A 523 -16.92 13.23 19.88
N GLN A 524 -17.75 14.27 19.99
CA GLN A 524 -17.69 15.45 19.11
C GLN A 524 -16.49 16.35 19.38
N SER A 525 -15.95 16.33 20.61
CA SER A 525 -14.81 17.13 21.03
C SER A 525 -13.89 16.30 21.93
N ALA A 526 -12.67 16.04 21.45
CA ALA A 526 -11.66 15.30 22.17
C ALA A 526 -10.28 15.94 21.99
N GLY A 527 -9.48 15.94 23.05
CA GLY A 527 -8.03 16.11 22.94
C GLY A 527 -7.36 14.78 22.56
N MET A 528 -6.16 14.84 22.00
CA MET A 528 -5.31 13.67 21.80
C MET A 528 -4.16 13.69 22.80
N LEU A 529 -3.86 12.54 23.42
CA LEU A 529 -2.72 12.38 24.33
C LEU A 529 -1.41 12.55 23.56
N ASP A 530 -0.48 13.37 24.05
CA ASP A 530 0.83 13.53 23.43
C ASP A 530 1.84 12.54 24.01
N ILE A 531 1.93 11.35 23.41
CA ILE A 531 2.87 10.31 23.83
C ILE A 531 4.36 10.70 23.64
N THR A 532 4.65 11.77 22.88
CA THR A 532 6.02 12.32 22.77
C THR A 532 6.39 13.16 24.00
N ASN A 533 5.40 13.65 24.76
CA ASN A 533 5.64 14.25 26.07
C ASN A 533 6.00 13.15 27.07
N LYS A 534 7.21 13.26 27.65
CA LYS A 534 7.80 12.32 28.61
C LYS A 534 6.97 12.09 29.88
N ASN A 535 6.04 12.98 30.20
CA ASN A 535 5.09 12.81 31.31
C ASN A 535 3.85 11.99 30.92
N CYS A 536 3.46 11.95 29.64
CA CYS A 536 2.23 11.32 29.17
C CYS A 536 2.29 9.79 29.29
N GLY A 537 3.41 9.18 28.88
CA GLY A 537 3.62 7.72 28.95
C GLY A 537 3.45 7.17 30.38
N PRO A 538 4.25 7.63 31.37
CA PRO A 538 4.11 7.20 32.76
C PRO A 538 2.72 7.48 33.37
N TRP A 539 2.09 8.61 33.01
CA TRP A 539 0.73 8.93 33.44
C TRP A 539 -0.28 7.87 32.94
N LEU A 540 -0.26 7.56 31.65
CA LEU A 540 -1.15 6.58 31.04
C LEU A 540 -0.88 5.17 31.59
N GLN A 541 0.40 4.78 31.68
CA GLN A 541 0.81 3.49 32.24
C GLN A 541 0.28 3.28 33.67
N GLN A 542 0.24 4.33 34.51
CA GLN A 542 -0.32 4.23 35.85
C GLN A 542 -1.83 3.98 35.81
N GLN A 543 -2.60 4.74 35.01
CA GLN A 543 -4.05 4.54 34.88
C GLN A 543 -4.39 3.11 34.42
N LEU A 544 -3.61 2.56 33.49
CA LEU A 544 -3.84 1.19 33.00
C LEU A 544 -3.42 0.11 34.01
N LYS A 545 -2.41 0.35 34.86
CA LYS A 545 -2.07 -0.53 36.00
C LYS A 545 -3.17 -0.52 37.07
N ASP A 546 -3.65 0.67 37.46
CA ASP A 546 -4.73 0.83 38.44
C ASP A 546 -6.00 0.05 38.02
N LEU A 547 -6.31 0.00 36.72
CA LEU A 547 -7.38 -0.82 36.15
C LEU A 547 -7.15 -2.32 36.31
N VAL A 548 -5.96 -2.81 35.94
CA VAL A 548 -5.61 -4.24 36.00
C VAL A 548 -5.58 -4.72 37.45
N GLU A 549 -5.01 -3.95 38.38
CA GLU A 549 -4.99 -4.28 39.81
C GLU A 549 -6.40 -4.29 40.42
N LYS A 550 -7.27 -3.34 40.05
CA LYS A 550 -8.62 -3.22 40.61
C LYS A 550 -9.60 -4.26 40.05
N TYR A 551 -9.58 -4.48 38.74
CA TYR A 551 -10.60 -5.22 37.98
C TYR A 551 -10.10 -6.48 37.25
N GLN A 552 -8.78 -6.69 37.11
CA GLN A 552 -8.20 -7.90 36.50
C GLN A 552 -8.57 -8.11 35.01
N PHE A 553 -8.67 -7.04 34.22
CA PHE A 553 -8.77 -7.17 32.76
C PHE A 553 -7.53 -7.88 32.18
N ASP A 554 -7.74 -8.88 31.33
CA ASP A 554 -6.69 -9.77 30.83
C ASP A 554 -5.75 -9.08 29.84
N ALA A 555 -6.29 -8.18 29.01
CA ALA A 555 -5.55 -7.38 28.04
C ALA A 555 -6.33 -6.12 27.60
N PHE A 556 -5.65 -5.27 26.84
CA PHE A 556 -6.22 -4.12 26.15
C PHE A 556 -6.24 -4.31 24.62
N TYR A 557 -7.25 -3.72 23.97
CA TYR A 557 -7.29 -3.46 22.54
C TYR A 557 -7.03 -1.98 22.30
N LEU A 558 -6.06 -1.63 21.47
CA LEU A 558 -5.74 -0.23 21.20
C LEU A 558 -6.45 0.21 19.92
N ASP A 559 -7.43 1.09 20.07
CA ASP A 559 -8.14 1.70 18.97
C ASP A 559 -7.45 3.02 18.59
N MET A 560 -6.53 2.93 17.65
CA MET A 560 -5.49 3.92 17.37
C MET A 560 -5.93 5.04 16.40
N GLY A 561 -7.14 4.94 15.83
CA GLY A 561 -7.60 5.79 14.73
C GLY A 561 -6.74 5.67 13.47
N SER A 562 -6.92 6.60 12.54
CA SER A 562 -6.07 6.81 11.36
C SER A 562 -5.10 7.98 11.59
N ALA A 563 -4.35 8.43 10.58
CA ALA A 563 -3.62 9.70 10.66
C ALA A 563 -4.57 10.91 10.54
N TYR A 564 -5.68 10.75 9.82
CA TYR A 564 -6.66 11.82 9.58
C TYR A 564 -7.58 12.12 10.77
N ASP A 565 -7.50 11.33 11.85
CA ASP A 565 -8.18 11.60 13.12
C ASP A 565 -7.38 12.59 14.02
N LEU A 566 -6.11 12.91 13.66
CA LEU A 566 -5.32 13.96 14.30
C LEU A 566 -5.97 15.35 14.10
N PRO A 567 -5.92 16.25 15.10
CA PRO A 567 -6.30 17.65 14.92
C PRO A 567 -5.54 18.30 13.76
N ARG A 568 -6.23 18.98 12.83
CA ARG A 568 -5.61 19.49 11.58
C ARG A 568 -4.38 20.40 11.80
N HIS A 569 -4.34 21.14 12.90
CA HIS A 569 -3.26 22.06 13.26
C HIS A 569 -2.58 21.64 14.58
N TYR A 570 -2.12 20.39 14.63
CA TYR A 570 -1.47 19.76 15.78
C TYR A 570 0.01 20.14 15.97
N LEU A 571 0.52 20.06 17.19
CA LEU A 571 1.94 20.13 17.55
C LEU A 571 2.24 19.11 18.66
N PHE A 572 3.19 18.20 18.38
CA PHE A 572 3.77 17.27 19.36
C PHE A 572 4.94 17.93 20.11
N ALA A 573 5.21 17.48 21.34
CA ALA A 573 6.35 17.92 22.16
C ALA A 573 7.71 17.53 21.55
N GLU A 574 7.82 16.36 20.91
CA GLU A 574 8.95 15.99 20.05
C GLU A 574 8.46 15.78 18.60
N ASN A 575 9.15 16.38 17.63
CA ASN A 575 8.65 16.45 16.25
C ASN A 575 8.78 15.10 15.53
N LEU A 576 7.65 14.58 15.01
CA LEU A 576 7.60 13.33 14.27
C LEU A 576 7.53 13.60 12.76
N THR A 577 8.52 13.14 11.98
CA THR A 577 8.53 13.29 10.51
C THR A 577 7.37 12.57 9.84
N ASN A 578 6.85 11.50 10.43
CA ASN A 578 5.61 10.84 10.03
C ASN A 578 4.65 10.79 11.23
N PRO A 579 3.46 11.42 11.18
CA PRO A 579 2.49 11.40 12.28
C PRO A 579 2.04 9.99 12.66
N ASP A 580 2.01 9.02 11.73
CA ASP A 580 1.65 7.65 12.08
C ASP A 580 2.67 6.95 13.00
N TYR A 581 3.91 7.44 13.09
CA TYR A 581 4.89 6.89 14.01
C TYR A 581 4.49 7.06 15.49
N TYR A 582 3.58 8.02 15.76
CA TYR A 582 2.85 8.10 17.03
C TYR A 582 2.24 6.75 17.43
N LYS A 583 1.67 6.01 16.47
CA LYS A 583 0.98 4.74 16.74
C LYS A 583 1.96 3.69 17.27
N SER A 584 3.15 3.63 16.69
CA SER A 584 4.24 2.76 17.14
C SER A 584 4.69 3.11 18.57
N LEU A 585 4.91 4.40 18.85
CA LEU A 585 5.29 4.90 20.18
C LEU A 585 4.22 4.61 21.25
N PHE A 586 2.95 4.86 20.94
CA PHE A 586 1.83 4.59 21.86
C PHE A 586 1.62 3.09 22.10
N THR A 587 1.67 2.26 21.06
CA THR A 587 1.58 0.80 21.22
C THR A 587 2.72 0.27 22.11
N GLN A 588 3.96 0.70 21.86
CA GLN A 588 5.11 0.32 22.69
C GLN A 588 4.89 0.75 24.15
N THR A 589 4.61 2.04 24.40
CA THR A 589 4.46 2.62 25.73
C THR A 589 3.38 1.94 26.57
N VAL A 590 2.28 1.48 25.95
CA VAL A 590 1.25 0.70 26.65
C VAL A 590 1.74 -0.73 26.91
N SER A 591 2.33 -1.39 25.91
CA SER A 591 2.83 -2.78 26.03
C SER A 591 3.98 -2.96 27.03
N ASP A 592 4.74 -1.91 27.32
CA ASP A 592 5.78 -1.88 28.36
C ASP A 592 5.22 -2.01 29.79
N SER A 593 3.90 -2.00 29.98
CA SER A 593 3.25 -1.92 31.29
C SER A 593 1.99 -2.78 31.47
N VAL A 594 1.25 -3.09 30.40
CA VAL A 594 0.05 -3.94 30.44
C VAL A 594 -0.04 -4.80 29.18
N ASN A 595 -0.73 -5.94 29.28
CA ASN A 595 -0.98 -6.83 28.15
C ASN A 595 -1.75 -6.08 27.04
N VAL A 596 -1.21 -6.06 25.83
CA VAL A 596 -1.92 -5.64 24.62
C VAL A 596 -2.08 -6.84 23.72
N PHE A 597 -3.30 -7.12 23.24
CA PHE A 597 -3.54 -8.25 22.35
C PHE A 597 -3.72 -7.82 20.89
N GLY A 598 -4.12 -6.57 20.62
CA GLY A 598 -4.25 -6.08 19.26
C GLY A 598 -4.48 -4.57 19.10
N VAL A 599 -4.34 -4.11 17.85
CA VAL A 599 -4.40 -2.69 17.42
C VAL A 599 -5.32 -2.51 16.21
N SER A 600 -6.02 -1.37 16.08
CA SER A 600 -6.88 -1.07 14.90
C SER A 600 -6.16 -0.43 13.70
N SER A 601 -4.92 0.04 13.89
CA SER A 601 -4.10 0.70 12.85
C SER A 601 -2.61 0.54 13.14
N ALA A 602 -1.78 0.47 12.08
CA ALA A 602 -0.32 0.39 12.18
C ALA A 602 0.39 0.91 10.90
N ILE A 603 1.59 1.46 11.07
CA ILE A 603 2.54 1.86 9.99
C ILE A 603 3.85 1.05 10.02
N SER A 604 4.09 0.34 11.12
CA SER A 604 5.19 -0.59 11.37
C SER A 604 4.65 -1.80 12.15
N ARG A 605 5.28 -2.96 12.01
CA ARG A 605 4.96 -4.17 12.81
C ARG A 605 4.99 -3.85 14.32
N PRO A 606 3.90 -4.06 15.08
CA PRO A 606 3.92 -4.02 16.54
C PRO A 606 4.87 -5.07 17.14
N PRO A 607 5.32 -4.92 18.40
CA PRO A 607 5.96 -6.02 19.10
C PRO A 607 4.99 -7.21 19.24
N ALA A 608 5.51 -8.44 19.14
CA ALA A 608 4.75 -9.62 19.50
C ALA A 608 4.39 -9.56 21.01
N PRO A 609 3.21 -10.07 21.44
CA PRO A 609 2.24 -10.88 20.70
C PRO A 609 1.08 -10.09 20.04
N ILE A 610 1.24 -8.78 19.74
CA ILE A 610 0.13 -7.90 19.33
C ILE A 610 -0.35 -8.19 17.90
N PHE A 611 -1.65 -8.47 17.75
CA PHE A 611 -2.32 -8.70 16.45
C PHE A 611 -2.79 -7.38 15.81
N VAL A 612 -2.60 -7.21 14.50
CA VAL A 612 -3.17 -6.06 13.77
C VAL A 612 -4.56 -6.42 13.24
N SER A 613 -5.57 -5.64 13.61
CA SER A 613 -6.94 -5.84 13.16
C SER A 613 -7.15 -5.38 11.72
N LEU A 614 -7.97 -6.11 10.97
CA LEU A 614 -8.62 -5.54 9.80
C LEU A 614 -9.58 -4.43 10.24
N LEU A 615 -9.70 -3.38 9.40
CA LEU A 615 -10.71 -2.34 9.53
C LEU A 615 -12.11 -2.96 9.43
N SER A 616 -13.07 -2.46 10.22
CA SER A 616 -14.47 -2.91 10.18
C SER A 616 -15.05 -2.91 8.76
N LEU A 617 -15.84 -3.94 8.48
CA LEU A 617 -16.41 -4.25 7.17
C LEU A 617 -17.93 -4.33 7.24
N ALA A 618 -18.60 -3.93 6.17
CA ALA A 618 -20.05 -4.06 6.07
C ALA A 618 -20.46 -5.52 5.81
N SER A 619 -21.70 -5.87 6.16
CA SER A 619 -22.31 -7.17 5.88
C SER A 619 -22.70 -7.29 4.39
N THR A 620 -21.70 -7.28 3.49
CA THR A 620 -21.88 -7.33 2.02
C THR A 620 -20.92 -8.30 1.33
N TRP A 621 -21.29 -8.74 0.11
CA TRP A 621 -20.44 -9.61 -0.72
C TRP A 621 -19.12 -8.94 -1.14
N ASP A 622 -19.13 -7.63 -1.41
CA ASP A 622 -17.92 -6.88 -1.76
C ASP A 622 -16.95 -6.77 -0.57
N SER A 623 -17.51 -6.62 0.64
CA SER A 623 -16.74 -6.67 1.87
C SER A 623 -16.10 -8.03 2.11
N LEU A 624 -16.80 -9.12 1.78
CA LEU A 624 -16.24 -10.48 1.83
C LEU A 624 -15.10 -10.66 0.80
N GLN A 625 -15.26 -10.14 -0.42
CA GLN A 625 -14.25 -10.23 -1.49
C GLN A 625 -12.91 -9.58 -1.12
N VAL A 626 -12.90 -8.45 -0.40
CA VAL A 626 -11.65 -7.74 -0.06
C VAL A 626 -10.86 -8.37 1.09
N ILE A 627 -11.40 -9.35 1.82
CA ILE A 627 -10.73 -9.94 2.99
C ILE A 627 -9.42 -10.65 2.59
N ILE A 628 -9.48 -11.60 1.65
CA ILE A 628 -8.28 -12.37 1.24
C ILE A 628 -7.17 -11.45 0.69
N PRO A 629 -7.44 -10.54 -0.27
CA PRO A 629 -6.45 -9.55 -0.71
C PRO A 629 -5.88 -8.70 0.44
N THR A 630 -6.70 -8.22 1.37
CA THR A 630 -6.23 -7.43 2.53
C THR A 630 -5.32 -8.26 3.44
N MET A 631 -5.69 -9.51 3.74
CA MET A 631 -4.92 -10.44 4.58
C MET A 631 -3.56 -10.76 3.97
N LEU A 632 -3.52 -11.05 2.67
CA LEU A 632 -2.27 -11.27 1.93
C LEU A 632 -1.42 -10.00 1.87
N THR A 633 -2.03 -8.82 1.68
CA THR A 633 -1.32 -7.54 1.67
C THR A 633 -0.62 -7.27 3.00
N TYR A 634 -1.33 -7.46 4.11
CA TYR A 634 -0.79 -7.20 5.44
C TYR A 634 0.34 -8.20 5.78
N GLY A 635 0.17 -9.48 5.43
CA GLY A 635 1.25 -10.47 5.53
C GLY A 635 2.50 -10.06 4.75
N ILE A 636 2.34 -9.69 3.46
CA ILE A 636 3.47 -9.29 2.59
C ILE A 636 4.20 -8.04 3.07
N VAL A 637 3.54 -7.05 3.67
CA VAL A 637 4.23 -5.88 4.27
C VAL A 637 4.76 -6.14 5.69
N GLY A 638 4.74 -7.39 6.15
CA GLY A 638 5.42 -7.85 7.36
C GLY A 638 4.58 -7.88 8.63
N TYR A 639 3.25 -7.98 8.55
CA TYR A 639 2.38 -8.18 9.70
C TYR A 639 2.03 -9.69 9.88
N PRO A 640 2.65 -10.40 10.84
CA PRO A 640 2.48 -11.86 11.00
C PRO A 640 1.17 -12.23 11.73
N PHE A 641 0.78 -11.43 12.73
CA PHE A 641 -0.35 -11.69 13.60
C PHE A 641 -1.49 -10.76 13.21
N LEU A 642 -2.56 -11.33 12.67
CA LEU A 642 -3.64 -10.58 12.02
C LEU A 642 -5.01 -11.02 12.54
N LEU A 643 -5.80 -10.06 12.99
CA LEU A 643 -7.15 -10.26 13.54
C LEU A 643 -8.18 -9.85 12.47
N PRO A 644 -8.84 -10.78 11.77
CA PRO A 644 -9.88 -10.42 10.80
C PRO A 644 -11.12 -9.81 11.48
N GLY A 645 -11.95 -9.16 10.67
CA GLY A 645 -13.27 -8.67 11.11
C GLY A 645 -14.23 -9.82 11.47
N PRO A 646 -15.30 -9.53 12.23
CA PRO A 646 -16.28 -10.53 12.65
C PRO A 646 -16.96 -11.26 11.49
N VAL A 647 -17.33 -12.53 11.72
CA VAL A 647 -18.10 -13.35 10.77
C VAL A 647 -19.40 -12.63 10.39
N GLY A 648 -19.59 -12.43 9.09
CA GLY A 648 -20.75 -11.73 8.53
C GLY A 648 -20.68 -10.21 8.57
N GLY A 649 -19.53 -9.62 8.93
CA GLY A 649 -19.31 -8.17 8.97
C GLY A 649 -19.77 -7.49 10.26
N ASP A 650 -19.21 -6.31 10.51
CA ASP A 650 -19.38 -5.49 11.72
C ASP A 650 -20.75 -4.79 11.77
N PHE A 651 -21.27 -4.33 10.63
CA PHE A 651 -22.53 -3.57 10.53
C PHE A 651 -23.29 -3.89 9.23
N GLN A 652 -24.61 -3.65 9.21
CA GLN A 652 -25.44 -3.87 8.01
C GLN A 652 -25.63 -2.59 7.18
N VAL A 653 -25.60 -2.73 5.85
CA VAL A 653 -26.06 -1.67 4.94
C VAL A 653 -27.59 -1.78 4.84
N GLY A 654 -28.30 -0.85 5.45
CA GLY A 654 -29.77 -0.83 5.45
C GLY A 654 -30.41 -0.02 6.59
N ASN A 655 -29.75 0.05 7.75
CA ASN A 655 -30.18 0.83 8.92
C ASN A 655 -29.14 1.90 9.32
N VAL A 656 -28.34 2.37 8.35
CA VAL A 656 -27.26 3.35 8.58
C VAL A 656 -27.32 4.44 7.52
N SER A 657 -28.03 5.52 7.83
CA SER A 657 -27.69 6.84 7.27
C SER A 657 -26.34 7.26 7.84
N LEU A 658 -25.27 6.88 7.14
CA LEU A 658 -23.98 7.59 7.18
C LEU A 658 -23.42 7.91 8.59
N HIS A 659 -23.46 6.99 9.57
CA HIS A 659 -23.10 7.30 10.99
C HIS A 659 -21.66 7.78 11.30
N ALA A 660 -20.85 8.09 10.29
CA ALA A 660 -19.58 8.81 10.39
C ALA A 660 -19.42 9.95 9.35
N LEU A 661 -20.52 10.45 8.78
CA LEU A 661 -20.61 11.55 7.78
C LEU A 661 -21.91 12.36 8.06
N ILE A 662 -21.88 13.69 7.91
CA ILE A 662 -23.01 14.63 8.16
C ILE A 662 -23.36 14.82 9.66
N PRO A 663 -23.68 16.05 10.14
CA PRO A 663 -24.01 16.35 11.54
C PRO A 663 -25.43 15.93 11.99
N PRO A 664 -25.70 15.83 13.31
CA PRO A 664 -26.92 15.22 13.87
C PRO A 664 -28.09 16.20 14.10
N ASP A 665 -28.69 16.73 13.02
CA ASP A 665 -29.83 17.66 13.08
C ASP A 665 -31.18 17.02 12.66
N ASN A 666 -31.58 15.88 13.26
CA ASN A 666 -32.98 15.43 13.19
C ASN A 666 -33.39 14.47 14.36
N PRO A 667 -34.32 14.85 15.26
CA PRO A 667 -34.69 14.06 16.44
C PRO A 667 -35.75 12.96 16.18
N SER A 668 -35.90 12.46 14.94
CA SER A 668 -36.97 11.51 14.58
C SER A 668 -36.56 10.02 14.55
N ILE A 669 -35.37 9.66 15.04
CA ILE A 669 -34.82 8.28 15.00
C ILE A 669 -35.10 7.51 16.32
N GLU A 670 -36.28 7.68 16.93
CA GLU A 670 -36.62 6.98 18.19
C GLU A 670 -37.24 5.58 18.00
N LEU A 671 -37.72 5.21 16.80
CA LEU A 671 -38.53 3.99 16.61
C LEU A 671 -37.84 2.77 15.98
N LEU A 672 -36.63 2.88 15.41
CA LEU A 672 -35.96 1.73 14.76
C LEU A 672 -34.85 1.07 15.60
N GLU A 673 -34.25 1.77 16.57
CA GLU A 673 -32.99 1.33 17.17
C GLU A 673 -33.09 0.05 18.03
N THR A 674 -34.28 -0.32 18.49
CA THR A 674 -34.53 -1.48 19.36
C THR A 674 -34.62 -2.82 18.62
N GLN A 675 -34.65 -2.83 17.28
CA GLN A 675 -34.68 -4.08 16.49
C GLN A 675 -33.27 -4.61 16.14
N SER A 676 -32.26 -3.74 16.11
CA SER A 676 -30.90 -4.01 15.62
C SER A 676 -30.18 -5.22 16.26
N LEU A 677 -30.46 -5.56 17.53
CA LEU A 677 -29.90 -6.75 18.20
C LEU A 677 -30.66 -8.08 17.90
N LYS A 678 -31.71 -8.08 17.07
CA LYS A 678 -32.50 -9.29 16.72
C LYS A 678 -32.72 -9.46 15.20
N GLU A 679 -32.04 -8.67 14.38
CA GLU A 679 -32.18 -8.57 12.91
C GLU A 679 -31.50 -9.70 12.10
N CYS A 680 -31.64 -10.94 12.56
CA CYS A 680 -31.59 -12.13 11.70
C CYS A 680 -32.99 -12.75 11.51
N LYS A 681 -33.86 -12.71 12.52
CA LYS A 681 -35.20 -13.35 12.48
C LYS A 681 -36.27 -12.56 11.71
N GLN A 682 -35.95 -11.39 11.15
CA GLN A 682 -36.93 -10.47 10.53
C GLN A 682 -36.67 -10.11 9.06
N ARG A 683 -35.98 -10.96 8.27
CA ARG A 683 -35.98 -10.81 6.81
C ARG A 683 -37.13 -11.57 6.15
N GLY A 684 -38.11 -10.83 5.63
CA GLY A 684 -38.95 -11.32 4.52
C GLY A 684 -38.15 -11.32 3.21
N GLN A 685 -38.37 -12.33 2.36
CA GLN A 685 -37.72 -12.58 1.06
C GLN A 685 -36.17 -12.66 1.05
N ASN A 686 -35.44 -11.63 1.48
CA ASN A 686 -33.97 -11.55 1.36
C ASN A 686 -33.20 -12.35 2.44
N TYR A 687 -33.87 -13.21 3.22
CA TYR A 687 -33.26 -13.98 4.33
C TYR A 687 -32.17 -14.93 3.82
N ASN A 688 -32.43 -15.63 2.72
CA ASN A 688 -31.50 -16.59 2.14
C ASN A 688 -30.16 -15.95 1.75
N GLU A 689 -30.16 -14.70 1.26
CA GLU A 689 -28.93 -14.00 0.85
C GLU A 689 -28.06 -13.62 2.05
N SER A 690 -28.66 -13.10 3.13
CA SER A 690 -27.93 -12.84 4.38
C SER A 690 -27.39 -14.12 5.00
N ARG A 691 -28.17 -15.21 4.96
CA ARG A 691 -27.72 -16.51 5.46
C ARG A 691 -26.54 -17.04 4.65
N GLU A 692 -26.66 -17.07 3.33
CA GLU A 692 -25.60 -17.56 2.43
C GLU A 692 -24.32 -16.73 2.59
N LEU A 693 -24.42 -15.40 2.67
CA LEU A 693 -23.28 -14.52 2.95
C LEU A 693 -22.59 -14.88 4.27
N VAL A 694 -23.34 -15.07 5.36
CA VAL A 694 -22.80 -15.48 6.66
C VAL A 694 -22.17 -16.88 6.60
N MET A 695 -22.78 -17.81 5.86
CA MET A 695 -22.22 -19.16 5.64
C MET A 695 -20.89 -19.12 4.88
N ARG A 696 -20.76 -18.29 3.84
CA ARG A 696 -19.48 -18.11 3.11
C ARG A 696 -18.43 -17.36 3.94
N TRP A 697 -18.83 -16.37 4.72
CA TRP A 697 -17.94 -15.66 5.63
C TRP A 697 -17.42 -16.58 6.75
N MET A 698 -18.26 -17.49 7.26
CA MET A 698 -17.84 -18.52 8.23
C MET A 698 -16.89 -19.55 7.59
N GLN A 699 -17.19 -20.01 6.36
CA GLN A 699 -16.29 -20.88 5.60
C GLN A 699 -14.91 -20.24 5.42
N LEU A 700 -14.84 -18.95 5.07
CA LEU A 700 -13.57 -18.22 4.98
C LEU A 700 -12.88 -18.09 6.35
N ALA A 701 -13.59 -17.57 7.36
CA ALA A 701 -13.02 -17.31 8.69
C ALA A 701 -12.41 -18.55 9.35
N THR A 702 -12.91 -19.74 9.02
CA THR A 702 -12.38 -21.03 9.47
C THR A 702 -10.87 -21.17 9.16
N PHE A 703 -10.41 -20.61 8.05
CA PHE A 703 -9.01 -20.66 7.58
C PHE A 703 -8.22 -19.35 7.76
N LEU A 704 -8.77 -18.35 8.46
CA LEU A 704 -8.04 -17.13 8.82
C LEU A 704 -7.33 -17.29 10.18
N PRO A 705 -6.33 -16.45 10.55
CA PRO A 705 -5.54 -16.68 11.76
C PRO A 705 -6.36 -16.72 13.06
N VAL A 706 -7.42 -15.92 13.18
CA VAL A 706 -8.32 -15.85 14.35
C VAL A 706 -9.78 -15.86 13.87
N ILE A 707 -10.70 -16.49 14.61
CA ILE A 707 -12.14 -16.36 14.38
C ILE A 707 -12.72 -15.28 15.31
N ARG A 708 -13.43 -14.31 14.74
CA ARG A 708 -14.09 -13.22 15.46
C ARG A 708 -15.60 -13.27 15.20
N TYR A 709 -16.41 -12.99 16.22
CA TYR A 709 -17.87 -12.94 16.14
C TYR A 709 -18.40 -11.65 16.75
N ALA A 710 -19.38 -11.00 16.10
CA ALA A 710 -20.13 -9.86 16.66
C ALA A 710 -21.63 -10.17 16.88
N ARG A 711 -22.05 -11.38 16.49
CA ARG A 711 -23.39 -11.98 16.60
C ARG A 711 -23.19 -13.46 16.86
N LEU A 712 -24.12 -14.13 17.56
CA LEU A 712 -23.99 -15.56 17.83
C LEU A 712 -24.42 -16.38 16.60
N PRO A 713 -23.80 -17.54 16.33
CA PRO A 713 -24.24 -18.43 15.24
C PRO A 713 -25.70 -18.90 15.40
N SER A 714 -26.18 -18.98 16.65
CA SER A 714 -27.55 -19.30 17.04
C SER A 714 -28.59 -18.21 16.73
N ASP A 715 -28.17 -16.95 16.58
CA ASP A 715 -29.07 -15.85 16.21
C ASP A 715 -29.55 -15.94 14.76
N CYS A 716 -28.73 -16.55 13.90
CA CYS A 716 -28.81 -16.45 12.45
C CYS A 716 -29.83 -17.41 11.81
N ASP A 717 -29.50 -18.70 11.77
CA ASP A 717 -30.30 -19.80 11.21
C ASP A 717 -29.77 -21.13 11.79
N PRO A 718 -30.62 -22.14 12.09
CA PRO A 718 -30.16 -23.46 12.51
C PRO A 718 -29.11 -24.12 11.58
N GLN A 719 -29.16 -23.86 10.27
CA GLN A 719 -28.17 -24.30 9.28
C GLN A 719 -26.82 -23.58 9.46
N VAL A 720 -26.82 -22.29 9.84
CA VAL A 720 -25.59 -21.55 10.17
C VAL A 720 -24.98 -22.14 11.44
N LEU A 721 -25.79 -22.37 12.48
CA LEU A 721 -25.32 -22.99 13.73
C LEU A 721 -24.68 -24.37 13.48
N GLN A 722 -25.34 -25.22 12.68
CA GLN A 722 -24.83 -26.55 12.33
C GLN A 722 -23.58 -26.50 11.44
N LEU A 723 -23.51 -25.55 10.49
CA LEU A 723 -22.30 -25.31 9.69
C LEU A 723 -21.14 -24.84 10.57
N THR A 724 -21.37 -23.87 11.45
CA THR A 724 -20.37 -23.36 12.39
C THR A 724 -19.88 -24.46 13.33
N LYS A 725 -20.74 -25.40 13.75
CA LYS A 725 -20.32 -26.58 14.52
C LYS A 725 -19.37 -27.49 13.74
N ASN A 726 -19.72 -27.82 12.49
CA ASN A 726 -18.86 -28.65 11.63
C ASN A 726 -17.51 -27.96 11.34
N LEU A 727 -17.53 -26.67 11.03
CA LEU A 727 -16.32 -25.89 10.73
C LEU A 727 -15.44 -25.65 11.98
N THR A 728 -16.03 -25.48 13.16
CA THR A 728 -15.28 -25.43 14.43
C THR A 728 -14.57 -26.75 14.70
N SER A 729 -15.23 -27.89 14.44
CA SER A 729 -14.59 -29.20 14.53
C SER A 729 -13.50 -29.42 13.48
N LEU A 730 -13.63 -28.84 12.28
CA LEU A 730 -12.58 -28.91 11.24
C LEU A 730 -11.33 -28.12 11.68
N ARG A 731 -11.50 -26.88 12.15
CA ARG A 731 -10.41 -26.05 12.66
C ARG A 731 -9.69 -26.63 13.89
N GLN A 732 -10.34 -27.52 14.63
CA GLN A 732 -9.70 -28.25 15.73
C GLN A 732 -8.85 -29.45 15.26
N GLN A 733 -8.86 -29.77 13.97
CA GLN A 733 -8.10 -30.86 13.33
C GLN A 733 -6.99 -30.37 12.39
N THR A 734 -7.00 -29.08 12.02
CA THR A 734 -6.10 -28.43 11.05
C THR A 734 -5.30 -27.31 11.68
#